data_AF-L0D920-F1
#
_entry.id   AF-L0D920-F1
#
_cell.length_a   1.000
_cell.length_b   1.000
_cell.length_c   1.000
_cell.angle_alpha   90.00
_cell.angle_beta   90.00
_cell.angle_gamma   90.00
#
_symmetry.space_group_name_H-M   'P 1'
#
loop_
_entity.id
_entity.type
_entity.pdbx_description
1 polymer ?
#
loop_
_entity_poly.entity_id
_entity_poly.type
_entity_poly.pdbx_seq_one_letter_code
_entity_poly.pdbx_strand_id
1 'polypeptide(L)'
;MVNTSMRRLAVLAWFLLLGGLSARAGDVSGRVAMPEVCSPGVSPAVVSLEPVTGTGSSPADPALKQAADAEVVLVDQKGLQFVPRVQAMSLGRTLRFTNADSERHSVHVVTPGFDFNQSMAPGEPHDWVPDKPGVVRLACDIHSHMCGYVVVSASPWVKTCDRDGKFRFTEVPEGRYVLNVWHEMGEPLRKEVTIGGEAASDLGTLTVTAPSFTPVAGQVAPVLPWPEVIDRISLTLAASFDAATRPGEFKKARRLAEDAYWGEFEASDMETAVRTYLGYARAGALEGEFLATQAAASKVAKGNEPPEYMAELTRKLLLSLVNASDDLNKKGVPDRTHVFVGAANAAPPLATIPGSRDQRALLLGLKQGLLELQALADKGEAEDAASAMTSVYLVDFEPLERILNSLNPREVRPLEIEFNRIRGEVGSGLKGEKLGAKLNDLQERVALALGRVTEQPAGTFGPAFAGSLFIILREGVEVILLLAMLVALATKTAQPGAMRAIGWGVGLAVVASIITAVGLNLIVSSAQNKTREVAEGVVMLAASGVLFYVSYWLISQSESKRWMDFLKRQAARGSEIGGLGTLALTAFLAVYREGAETALMYQALIGGHGRSREGVIGLAVGLGVGLVLLAVIAYIIRASSVRLPLRSFFKFSGVVLFAMAVVFAGNGIFELQNAGILKTTELEWFGPGLPALGLHPNVQALSVQGLLLLGAAFALVLVLTGEVSSTPKPTRQAASR
;
A
#
# COMPACT_ATOMS: atom_id res chain seq x y z
N MET A 1 -3.05 -88.20 -55.05
CA MET A 1 -4.48 -87.91 -54.75
C MET A 1 -4.78 -88.63 -53.44
N VAL A 2 -5.02 -88.03 -52.27
CA VAL A 2 -5.86 -86.91 -51.85
C VAL A 2 -5.18 -86.31 -50.60
N ASN A 3 -4.55 -85.15 -50.74
CA ASN A 3 -5.04 -83.83 -50.29
C ASN A 3 -4.47 -83.38 -48.92
N THR A 4 -3.14 -83.26 -48.87
CA THR A 4 -2.38 -82.44 -47.91
C THR A 4 -2.79 -80.95 -47.93
N SER A 5 -3.59 -80.53 -48.92
CA SER A 5 -4.11 -79.18 -49.06
C SER A 5 -5.21 -78.85 -48.04
N MET A 6 -5.97 -79.82 -47.51
CA MET A 6 -7.07 -79.54 -46.56
C MET A 6 -6.60 -79.15 -45.16
N ARG A 7 -5.43 -79.65 -44.70
CA ARG A 7 -4.85 -79.21 -43.40
C ARG A 7 -4.20 -77.83 -43.47
N ARG A 8 -3.65 -77.44 -44.63
CA ARG A 8 -3.14 -76.07 -44.83
C ARG A 8 -4.26 -75.04 -45.02
N LEU A 9 -5.38 -75.44 -45.62
CA LEU A 9 -6.58 -74.59 -45.72
C LEU A 9 -7.29 -74.38 -44.38
N ALA A 10 -7.28 -75.37 -43.47
CA ALA A 10 -7.86 -75.19 -42.13
C ALA A 10 -7.03 -74.26 -41.24
N VAL A 11 -5.69 -74.29 -41.36
CA VAL A 11 -4.80 -73.36 -40.63
C VAL A 11 -4.83 -71.95 -41.26
N LEU A 12 -4.94 -71.82 -42.58
CA LEU A 12 -5.19 -70.52 -43.21
C LEU A 12 -6.59 -69.96 -42.89
N ALA A 13 -7.61 -70.80 -42.79
CA ALA A 13 -8.97 -70.37 -42.43
C ALA A 13 -9.07 -69.92 -40.96
N TRP A 14 -8.25 -70.48 -40.07
CA TRP A 14 -8.14 -69.99 -38.68
C TRP A 14 -7.39 -68.66 -38.58
N PHE A 15 -6.39 -68.42 -39.43
CA PHE A 15 -5.72 -67.11 -39.54
C PHE A 15 -6.56 -66.04 -40.26
N LEU A 16 -7.50 -66.43 -41.13
CA LEU A 16 -8.40 -65.51 -41.84
C LEU A 16 -9.69 -65.18 -41.05
N LEU A 17 -10.04 -65.95 -40.02
CA LEU A 17 -11.18 -65.67 -39.12
C LEU A 17 -10.80 -64.94 -37.81
N LEU A 18 -9.50 -64.74 -37.58
CA LEU A 18 -8.96 -63.71 -36.69
C LEU A 18 -8.58 -62.45 -37.50
N GLY A 19 -9.32 -62.18 -38.59
CA GLY A 19 -9.33 -60.87 -39.21
C GLY A 19 -9.64 -59.85 -38.13
N GLY A 20 -8.61 -59.09 -37.76
CA GLY A 20 -8.68 -58.13 -36.67
C GLY A 20 -9.94 -57.30 -36.81
N LEU A 21 -10.65 -57.12 -35.69
CA LEU A 21 -11.34 -55.86 -35.47
C LEU A 21 -10.27 -54.78 -35.61
N SER A 22 -10.03 -54.31 -36.84
CA SER A 22 -9.27 -53.10 -37.07
C SER A 22 -10.09 -52.03 -36.38
N ALA A 23 -9.69 -51.65 -35.16
CA ALA A 23 -10.26 -50.53 -34.45
C ALA A 23 -10.22 -49.37 -35.42
N ARG A 24 -11.41 -48.92 -35.83
CA ARG A 24 -11.48 -47.90 -36.88
C ARG A 24 -10.94 -46.60 -36.30
N ALA A 25 -10.01 -45.97 -36.99
CA ALA A 25 -9.30 -44.79 -36.50
C ALA A 25 -9.88 -43.53 -37.15
N GLY A 26 -10.15 -42.50 -36.34
CA GLY A 26 -10.71 -41.22 -36.78
C GLY A 26 -9.86 -40.03 -36.35
N ASP A 27 -10.02 -38.90 -37.05
CA ASP A 27 -9.39 -37.63 -36.65
C ASP A 27 -10.16 -37.00 -35.49
N VAL A 28 -9.45 -36.49 -34.47
CA VAL A 28 -10.04 -35.76 -33.35
C VAL A 28 -9.50 -34.34 -33.35
N SER A 29 -10.38 -33.35 -33.35
CA SER A 29 -10.00 -31.93 -33.34
C SER A 29 -10.77 -31.14 -32.30
N GLY A 30 -10.30 -29.92 -32.01
CA GLY A 30 -11.00 -28.98 -31.16
C GLY A 30 -10.21 -27.69 -30.99
N ARG A 31 -10.70 -26.81 -30.13
CA ARG A 31 -10.06 -25.54 -29.77
C ARG A 31 -9.98 -25.39 -28.26
N VAL A 32 -8.85 -24.91 -27.75
CA VAL A 32 -8.69 -24.50 -26.36
C VAL A 32 -8.76 -22.98 -26.28
N ALA A 33 -9.69 -22.46 -25.48
CA ALA A 33 -9.73 -21.05 -25.10
C ALA A 33 -8.84 -20.85 -23.86
N MET A 34 -7.67 -20.26 -24.07
CA MET A 34 -6.66 -19.97 -23.03
C MET A 34 -6.96 -18.64 -22.32
N PRO A 35 -6.43 -18.42 -21.10
CA PRO A 35 -6.56 -17.14 -20.41
C PRO A 35 -6.00 -15.94 -21.20
N GLU A 36 -6.62 -14.76 -21.10
CA GLU A 36 -6.22 -13.56 -21.86
C GLU A 36 -4.80 -13.05 -21.56
N VAL A 37 -4.29 -13.31 -20.36
CA VAL A 37 -2.93 -12.95 -19.90
C VAL A 37 -1.85 -13.86 -20.48
N CYS A 38 -2.21 -14.91 -21.23
CA CYS A 38 -1.27 -15.87 -21.77
C CYS A 38 -1.16 -15.71 -23.29
N SER A 39 0.06 -15.74 -23.83
CA SER A 39 0.24 -15.93 -25.28
C SER A 39 0.25 -17.41 -25.61
N PRO A 40 -0.66 -17.89 -26.47
CA PRO A 40 -0.63 -19.26 -27.00
C PRO A 40 0.66 -19.60 -27.75
N GLY A 41 1.42 -18.60 -28.20
CA GLY A 41 2.71 -18.81 -28.88
C GLY A 41 3.87 -19.12 -27.93
N VAL A 42 3.75 -18.73 -26.66
CA VAL A 42 4.79 -18.88 -25.63
C VAL A 42 4.37 -19.94 -24.62
N SER A 43 3.12 -19.88 -24.15
CA SER A 43 2.49 -20.83 -23.25
C SER A 43 1.28 -21.50 -23.93
N PRO A 44 1.49 -22.38 -24.93
CA PRO A 44 0.39 -23.16 -25.48
C PRO A 44 -0.18 -24.12 -24.42
N ALA A 45 -1.49 -24.37 -24.48
CA ALA A 45 -2.08 -25.50 -23.77
C ALA A 45 -1.61 -26.82 -24.38
N VAL A 46 -1.49 -27.85 -23.55
CA VAL A 46 -1.23 -29.23 -23.98
C VAL A 46 -2.51 -30.02 -23.87
N VAL A 47 -2.85 -30.74 -24.94
CA VAL A 47 -3.98 -31.67 -24.97
C VAL A 47 -3.43 -33.09 -25.06
N SER A 48 -4.00 -34.01 -24.29
CA SER A 48 -3.72 -35.45 -24.38
C SER A 48 -4.99 -36.28 -24.32
N LEU A 49 -5.00 -37.41 -25.04
CA LEU A 49 -6.05 -38.43 -24.96
C LEU A 49 -5.48 -39.72 -24.37
N GLU A 50 -6.01 -40.16 -23.23
CA GLU A 50 -5.62 -41.42 -22.58
C GLU A 50 -6.74 -42.46 -22.71
N PRO A 51 -6.49 -43.67 -23.25
CA PRO A 51 -7.51 -44.70 -23.31
C PRO A 51 -8.03 -45.09 -21.91
N VAL A 52 -9.35 -45.19 -21.73
CA VAL A 52 -9.94 -45.75 -20.52
C VAL A 52 -9.79 -47.27 -20.57
N THR A 53 -8.82 -47.83 -19.82
CA THR A 53 -8.61 -49.28 -19.77
C THR A 53 -9.87 -49.99 -19.26
N GLY A 54 -10.53 -50.74 -20.14
CA GLY A 54 -11.79 -51.45 -19.82
C GLY A 54 -12.61 -51.93 -21.03
N THR A 55 -12.30 -51.49 -22.25
CA THR A 55 -12.90 -52.05 -23.48
C THR A 55 -11.86 -52.04 -24.61
N GLY A 56 -11.23 -53.19 -24.87
CA GLY A 56 -10.78 -53.54 -26.22
C GLY A 56 -9.31 -53.38 -26.63
N SER A 57 -8.43 -52.70 -25.89
CA SER A 57 -7.00 -52.70 -26.24
C SER A 57 -6.11 -52.40 -25.02
N SER A 58 -5.14 -53.28 -24.80
CA SER A 58 -4.08 -53.14 -23.80
C SER A 58 -3.13 -52.01 -24.22
N PRO A 59 -2.48 -51.28 -23.29
CA PRO A 59 -1.39 -50.33 -23.59
C PRO A 59 -0.20 -50.94 -24.35
N ALA A 60 -0.20 -52.27 -24.52
CA ALA A 60 0.84 -53.06 -25.17
C ALA A 60 0.57 -53.36 -26.65
N ASP A 61 -0.22 -52.56 -27.37
CA ASP A 61 -0.35 -52.71 -28.82
C ASP A 61 0.99 -52.36 -29.52
N PRO A 62 1.64 -53.31 -30.23
CA PRO A 62 2.89 -53.06 -30.96
C PRO A 62 2.76 -51.93 -31.99
N ALA A 63 1.55 -51.65 -32.49
CA ALA A 63 1.30 -50.56 -33.44
C ALA A 63 1.46 -49.16 -32.81
N LEU A 64 1.10 -49.00 -31.52
CA LEU A 64 1.32 -47.75 -30.78
C LEU A 64 2.82 -47.52 -30.46
N LYS A 65 3.60 -48.61 -30.39
CA LYS A 65 5.05 -48.60 -30.18
C LYS A 65 5.81 -48.22 -31.45
N GLN A 66 5.38 -48.69 -32.62
CA GLN A 66 6.11 -48.49 -33.88
C GLN A 66 5.97 -47.09 -34.49
N ALA A 67 4.88 -46.36 -34.17
CA ALA A 67 4.78 -44.92 -34.46
C ALA A 67 5.67 -44.06 -33.52
N ALA A 68 6.23 -44.67 -32.46
CA ALA A 68 6.89 -43.99 -31.35
C ALA A 68 8.44 -43.91 -31.42
N ASP A 69 9.10 -44.31 -32.52
CA ASP A 69 10.52 -44.74 -32.42
C ASP A 69 11.62 -43.86 -33.07
N ALA A 70 11.40 -42.58 -33.44
CA ALA A 70 12.49 -41.79 -34.08
C ALA A 70 12.61 -40.28 -33.78
N GLU A 71 11.68 -39.64 -33.07
CA GLU A 71 11.69 -38.17 -32.95
C GLU A 71 12.34 -37.71 -31.64
N VAL A 72 13.43 -36.94 -31.77
CA VAL A 72 14.05 -36.21 -30.66
C VAL A 72 13.22 -34.95 -30.42
N VAL A 73 12.69 -34.81 -29.21
CA VAL A 73 11.96 -33.61 -28.78
C VAL A 73 12.99 -32.58 -28.30
N LEU A 74 12.94 -31.36 -28.81
CA LEU A 74 13.94 -30.32 -28.51
C LEU A 74 13.37 -29.26 -27.54
N VAL A 75 14.17 -28.89 -26.54
CA VAL A 75 13.97 -27.68 -25.74
C VAL A 75 15.29 -26.91 -25.68
N ASP A 76 15.32 -25.73 -26.27
CA ASP A 76 16.48 -24.85 -26.30
C ASP A 76 16.47 -23.89 -25.10
N GLN A 77 17.64 -23.34 -24.76
CA GLN A 77 17.78 -22.20 -23.84
C GLN A 77 18.21 -21.00 -24.67
N LYS A 78 17.30 -20.04 -24.84
CA LYS A 78 17.48 -18.89 -25.71
C LYS A 78 16.75 -17.67 -25.16
N GLY A 79 17.40 -16.51 -25.17
CA GLY A 79 16.87 -15.26 -24.64
C GLY A 79 16.62 -15.30 -23.12
N LEU A 80 17.41 -16.06 -22.37
CA LEU A 80 17.18 -16.37 -20.95
C LEU A 80 15.82 -17.04 -20.72
N GLN A 81 15.38 -17.91 -21.63
CA GLN A 81 14.14 -18.69 -21.53
C GLN A 81 14.32 -20.11 -22.06
N PHE A 82 13.46 -21.03 -21.62
CA PHE A 82 13.30 -22.32 -22.30
C PHE A 82 12.42 -22.14 -23.54
N VAL A 83 12.86 -22.64 -24.69
CA VAL A 83 12.17 -22.47 -25.98
C VAL A 83 12.01 -23.83 -26.68
N PRO A 84 10.78 -24.32 -26.91
CA PRO A 84 9.53 -23.73 -26.45
C PRO A 84 9.41 -23.83 -24.92
N ARG A 85 8.74 -22.86 -24.30
CA ARG A 85 8.50 -22.85 -22.86
C ARG A 85 7.61 -24.01 -22.43
N VAL A 86 6.61 -24.36 -23.24
CA VAL A 86 5.77 -25.54 -23.05
C VAL A 86 5.96 -26.50 -24.21
N GLN A 87 6.32 -27.73 -23.89
CA GLN A 87 6.50 -28.82 -24.85
C GLN A 87 5.64 -30.03 -24.46
N ALA A 88 5.26 -30.82 -25.46
CA ALA A 88 4.53 -32.06 -25.30
C ALA A 88 5.35 -33.23 -25.88
N MET A 89 5.31 -34.38 -25.22
CA MET A 89 5.95 -35.59 -25.73
C MET A 89 5.27 -36.87 -25.22
N SER A 90 5.36 -37.92 -26.01
CA SER A 90 5.03 -39.27 -25.54
C SER A 90 6.16 -39.83 -24.70
N LEU A 91 5.82 -40.66 -23.71
CA LEU A 91 6.79 -41.39 -22.90
C LEU A 91 7.69 -42.27 -23.79
N GLY A 92 8.98 -42.35 -23.44
CA GLY A 92 9.97 -43.15 -24.17
C GLY A 92 10.72 -42.41 -25.28
N ARG A 93 10.40 -41.14 -25.55
CA ARG A 93 11.15 -40.29 -26.48
C ARG A 93 12.36 -39.63 -25.80
N THR A 94 13.39 -39.32 -26.59
CA THR A 94 14.52 -38.50 -26.13
C THR A 94 14.14 -37.03 -26.13
N LEU A 95 14.28 -36.39 -24.97
CA LEU A 95 14.24 -34.95 -24.81
C LEU A 95 15.67 -34.39 -24.86
N ARG A 96 15.97 -33.63 -25.90
CA ARG A 96 17.26 -32.95 -26.11
C ARG A 96 17.16 -31.51 -25.64
N PHE A 97 18.09 -31.12 -24.79
CA PHE A 97 18.30 -29.74 -24.39
C PHE A 97 19.46 -29.12 -25.16
N THR A 98 19.32 -27.89 -25.61
CA THR A 98 20.41 -27.08 -26.19
C THR A 98 20.52 -25.74 -25.48
N ASN A 99 21.62 -25.02 -25.73
CA ASN A 99 21.81 -23.65 -25.25
C ASN A 99 22.30 -22.78 -26.42
N ALA A 100 21.43 -21.93 -26.93
CA ALA A 100 21.73 -20.97 -27.98
C ALA A 100 22.15 -19.59 -27.46
N ASP A 101 22.02 -19.34 -26.16
CA ASP A 101 22.51 -18.14 -25.50
C ASP A 101 24.03 -18.16 -25.35
N SER A 102 24.62 -16.96 -25.19
CA SER A 102 26.04 -16.82 -24.88
C SER A 102 26.35 -17.14 -23.42
N GLU A 103 25.32 -17.03 -22.59
CA GLU A 103 25.31 -17.25 -21.17
C GLU A 103 25.27 -18.76 -20.85
N ARG A 104 25.85 -19.13 -19.72
CA ARG A 104 25.73 -20.50 -19.20
C ARG A 104 24.37 -20.65 -18.53
N HIS A 105 23.71 -21.76 -18.79
CA HIS A 105 22.44 -22.12 -18.15
C HIS A 105 22.55 -23.46 -17.43
N SER A 106 21.43 -23.92 -16.91
CA SER A 106 21.25 -25.29 -16.44
C SER A 106 19.82 -25.73 -16.74
N VAL A 107 19.65 -27.03 -16.95
CA VAL A 107 18.34 -27.66 -16.99
C VAL A 107 18.21 -28.51 -15.74
N HIS A 108 17.42 -28.03 -14.79
CA HIS A 108 17.07 -28.75 -13.57
C HIS A 108 15.59 -29.12 -13.62
N VAL A 109 15.30 -30.42 -13.60
CA VAL A 109 13.94 -30.92 -13.43
C VAL A 109 13.59 -30.88 -11.95
N VAL A 110 12.64 -30.02 -11.60
CA VAL A 110 12.23 -29.79 -10.19
C VAL A 110 10.91 -30.50 -9.83
N THR A 111 10.32 -31.24 -10.76
CA THR A 111 9.12 -32.04 -10.48
C THR A 111 9.48 -33.22 -9.57
N PRO A 112 8.83 -33.39 -8.41
CA PRO A 112 9.10 -34.50 -7.51
C PRO A 112 9.01 -35.86 -8.20
N GLY A 113 10.06 -36.65 -8.04
CA GLY A 113 10.17 -37.99 -8.61
C GLY A 113 10.78 -38.07 -10.00
N PHE A 114 11.18 -36.95 -10.61
CA PHE A 114 12.07 -36.97 -11.77
C PHE A 114 13.44 -36.46 -11.35
N ASP A 115 14.52 -37.12 -11.77
CA ASP A 115 15.88 -36.77 -11.41
C ASP A 115 16.68 -36.37 -12.65
N PHE A 116 16.88 -35.07 -12.84
CA PHE A 116 17.76 -34.52 -13.87
C PHE A 116 18.22 -33.11 -13.49
N ASN A 117 19.54 -32.89 -13.45
CA ASN A 117 20.12 -31.56 -13.31
C ASN A 117 21.43 -31.50 -14.09
N GLN A 118 21.49 -30.62 -15.09
CA GLN A 118 22.63 -30.51 -15.99
C GLN A 118 23.00 -29.05 -16.22
N SER A 119 24.29 -28.71 -16.08
CA SER A 119 24.81 -27.41 -16.54
C SER A 119 24.97 -27.41 -18.05
N MET A 120 24.57 -26.32 -18.69
CA MET A 120 24.44 -26.19 -20.14
C MET A 120 25.35 -25.07 -20.65
N ALA A 121 26.49 -25.43 -21.26
CA ALA A 121 27.35 -24.48 -21.95
C ALA A 121 26.78 -24.12 -23.34
N PRO A 122 27.09 -22.93 -23.89
CA PRO A 122 26.65 -22.55 -25.24
C PRO A 122 27.02 -23.61 -26.30
N GLY A 123 26.05 -24.01 -27.11
CA GLY A 123 26.21 -24.90 -28.26
C GLY A 123 26.29 -26.40 -27.97
N GLU A 124 26.27 -26.86 -26.72
CA GLU A 124 26.42 -28.28 -26.36
C GLU A 124 25.05 -28.94 -26.05
N PRO A 125 24.57 -29.91 -26.87
CA PRO A 125 23.31 -30.60 -26.62
C PRO A 125 23.45 -31.65 -25.50
N HIS A 126 22.40 -31.84 -24.70
CA HIS A 126 22.29 -32.90 -23.71
C HIS A 126 20.95 -33.63 -23.82
N ASP A 127 20.98 -34.96 -23.79
CA ASP A 127 19.80 -35.81 -23.96
C ASP A 127 19.35 -36.39 -22.62
N TRP A 128 18.04 -36.42 -22.41
CA TRP A 128 17.39 -37.04 -21.26
C TRP A 128 16.12 -37.79 -21.70
N VAL A 129 15.82 -38.92 -21.07
CA VAL A 129 14.63 -39.71 -21.35
C VAL A 129 13.80 -39.82 -20.06
N PRO A 130 12.60 -39.21 -19.99
CA PRO A 130 11.70 -39.39 -18.87
C PRO A 130 11.29 -40.86 -18.74
N ASP A 131 11.31 -41.38 -17.51
CA ASP A 131 10.99 -42.78 -17.20
C ASP A 131 9.49 -43.02 -16.91
N LYS A 132 8.72 -41.95 -16.71
CA LYS A 132 7.27 -42.00 -16.44
C LYS A 132 6.50 -40.78 -16.97
N PRO A 133 5.18 -40.89 -17.13
CA PRO A 133 4.32 -39.76 -17.51
C PRO A 133 4.22 -38.72 -16.40
N GLY A 134 3.93 -37.47 -16.77
CA GLY A 134 3.74 -36.37 -15.84
C GLY A 134 4.07 -35.00 -16.45
N VAL A 135 3.84 -33.95 -15.67
CA VAL A 135 4.26 -32.59 -16.02
C VAL A 135 5.66 -32.35 -15.45
N VAL A 136 6.66 -32.32 -16.33
CA VAL A 136 8.06 -32.07 -16.00
C VAL A 136 8.28 -30.56 -15.99
N ARG A 137 8.51 -29.97 -14.82
CA ARG A 137 8.87 -28.56 -14.68
C ARG A 137 10.38 -28.42 -14.75
N LEU A 138 10.83 -27.61 -15.70
CA LEU A 138 12.22 -27.22 -15.90
C LEU A 138 12.49 -25.91 -15.16
N ALA A 139 13.66 -25.82 -14.54
CA ALA A 139 14.19 -24.62 -13.90
C ALA A 139 15.66 -24.45 -14.28
N CYS A 140 16.14 -23.20 -14.19
CA CYS A 140 17.57 -22.91 -14.27
C CYS A 140 18.07 -22.48 -12.87
N ASP A 141 19.05 -23.20 -12.34
CA ASP A 141 19.70 -22.90 -11.06
C ASP A 141 20.55 -21.62 -11.14
N ILE A 142 20.95 -21.20 -12.35
CA ILE A 142 21.73 -19.97 -12.59
C ILE A 142 20.80 -18.76 -12.74
N HIS A 143 19.66 -18.95 -13.40
CA HIS A 143 18.73 -17.88 -13.72
C HIS A 143 17.35 -18.27 -13.18
N SER A 144 17.09 -17.94 -11.92
CA SER A 144 15.93 -18.46 -11.15
C SER A 144 14.55 -18.19 -11.77
N HIS A 145 14.46 -17.24 -12.69
CA HIS A 145 13.25 -16.90 -13.44
C HIS A 145 12.98 -17.82 -14.64
N MET A 146 13.99 -18.52 -15.16
CA MET A 146 13.82 -19.43 -16.27
C MET A 146 13.02 -20.64 -15.79
N CYS A 147 11.82 -20.77 -16.33
CA CYS A 147 11.05 -22.00 -16.18
C CYS A 147 10.40 -22.42 -17.49
N GLY A 148 10.14 -23.73 -17.58
CA GLY A 148 9.52 -24.36 -18.72
C GLY A 148 8.84 -25.66 -18.28
N TYR A 149 8.06 -26.25 -19.18
CA TYR A 149 7.24 -27.41 -18.89
C TYR A 149 7.28 -28.39 -20.04
N VAL A 150 7.47 -29.67 -19.73
CA VAL A 150 7.31 -30.76 -20.68
C VAL A 150 6.23 -31.71 -20.17
N VAL A 151 5.12 -31.78 -20.89
CA VAL A 151 4.02 -32.69 -20.56
C VAL A 151 4.30 -34.03 -21.23
N VAL A 152 4.62 -35.02 -20.40
CA VAL A 152 4.91 -36.40 -20.81
C VAL A 152 3.66 -37.24 -20.67
N SER A 153 3.14 -37.75 -21.78
CA SER A 153 1.93 -38.60 -21.82
C SER A 153 2.31 -40.07 -22.01
N ALA A 154 1.62 -40.98 -21.32
CA ALA A 154 1.72 -42.42 -21.59
C ALA A 154 1.15 -42.81 -22.97
N SER A 155 0.28 -41.96 -23.51
CA SER A 155 -0.40 -42.15 -24.79
C SER A 155 0.31 -41.37 -25.91
N PRO A 156 0.33 -41.91 -27.15
CA PRO A 156 0.89 -41.20 -28.30
C PRO A 156 0.08 -39.98 -28.73
N TRP A 157 -1.19 -39.86 -28.31
CA TRP A 157 -2.03 -38.71 -28.63
C TRP A 157 -1.83 -37.59 -27.61
N VAL A 158 -0.72 -36.88 -27.73
CA VAL A 158 -0.39 -35.69 -26.94
C VAL A 158 0.23 -34.62 -27.85
N LYS A 159 -0.20 -33.36 -27.71
CA LYS A 159 0.40 -32.24 -28.46
C LYS A 159 0.13 -30.91 -27.78
N THR A 160 0.97 -29.93 -28.09
CA THR A 160 0.66 -28.52 -27.88
C THR A 160 -0.40 -28.06 -28.88
N CYS A 161 -1.27 -27.15 -28.44
CA CYS A 161 -2.14 -26.40 -29.33
C CYS A 161 -1.32 -25.45 -30.21
N ASP A 162 -1.88 -25.08 -31.37
CA ASP A 162 -1.33 -23.99 -32.16
C ASP A 162 -1.65 -22.61 -31.53
N ARG A 163 -1.20 -21.54 -32.19
CA ARG A 163 -1.39 -20.15 -31.72
C ARG A 163 -2.86 -19.71 -31.64
N ASP A 164 -3.77 -20.39 -32.34
CA ASP A 164 -5.21 -20.15 -32.28
C ASP A 164 -5.90 -21.03 -31.21
N GLY A 165 -5.14 -21.83 -30.48
CA GLY A 165 -5.62 -22.83 -29.54
C GLY A 165 -6.15 -24.10 -30.21
N LYS A 166 -6.01 -24.26 -31.53
CA LYS A 166 -6.53 -25.45 -32.22
C LYS A 166 -5.60 -26.63 -32.04
N PHE A 167 -6.19 -27.81 -31.98
CA PHE A 167 -5.46 -29.07 -31.99
C PHE A 167 -6.14 -30.08 -32.90
N ARG A 168 -5.34 -31.05 -33.35
CA ARG A 168 -5.78 -32.17 -34.17
C ARG A 168 -4.90 -33.38 -33.89
N PHE A 169 -5.53 -34.51 -33.59
CA PHE A 169 -4.94 -35.84 -33.55
C PHE A 169 -5.44 -36.61 -34.77
N THR A 170 -4.54 -37.34 -35.41
CA THR A 170 -4.87 -38.24 -36.51
C THR A 170 -4.83 -39.67 -36.02
N GLU A 171 -5.58 -40.54 -36.70
CA GLU A 171 -5.53 -41.99 -36.47
C GLU A 171 -5.81 -42.37 -35.00
N VAL A 172 -6.81 -41.75 -34.36
CA VAL A 172 -7.25 -42.11 -33.01
C VAL A 172 -8.23 -43.28 -33.10
N PRO A 173 -7.93 -44.46 -32.54
CA PRO A 173 -8.83 -45.61 -32.56
C PRO A 173 -10.17 -45.30 -31.90
N GLU A 174 -11.25 -45.89 -32.39
CA GLU A 174 -12.55 -45.82 -31.74
C GLU A 174 -12.47 -46.35 -30.29
N GLY A 175 -13.15 -45.67 -29.37
CA GLY A 175 -13.10 -46.04 -27.96
C GLY A 175 -13.43 -44.90 -27.00
N ARG A 176 -13.33 -45.21 -25.70
CA ARG A 176 -13.47 -44.23 -24.62
C ARG A 176 -12.11 -43.73 -24.19
N TYR A 177 -11.98 -42.41 -24.09
CA TYR A 177 -10.75 -41.73 -23.72
C TYR A 177 -11.01 -40.74 -22.59
N VAL A 178 -9.99 -40.51 -21.78
CA VAL A 178 -9.87 -39.34 -20.91
C VAL A 178 -9.14 -38.27 -21.69
N LEU A 179 -9.83 -37.18 -21.99
CA LEU A 179 -9.24 -35.94 -22.50
C LEU A 179 -8.69 -35.15 -21.31
N ASN A 180 -7.39 -34.88 -21.34
CA ASN A 180 -6.74 -33.94 -20.43
C ASN A 180 -6.31 -32.70 -21.20
N VAL A 181 -6.59 -31.51 -20.65
CA VAL A 181 -6.02 -30.24 -21.10
C VAL A 181 -5.25 -29.63 -19.94
N TRP A 182 -3.97 -29.37 -20.16
CA TRP A 182 -3.08 -28.76 -19.19
C TRP A 182 -2.57 -27.40 -19.72
N HIS A 183 -2.44 -26.44 -18.83
CA HIS A 183 -1.86 -25.12 -19.12
C HIS A 183 -1.19 -24.60 -17.83
N GLU A 184 -0.04 -23.93 -17.93
CA GLU A 184 0.76 -23.54 -16.75
C GLU A 184 0.02 -22.57 -15.81
N MET A 185 -0.83 -21.69 -16.35
CA MET A 185 -1.66 -20.74 -15.59
C MET A 185 -3.12 -21.17 -15.38
N GLY A 186 -3.51 -22.39 -15.73
CA GLY A 186 -4.91 -22.81 -15.78
C GLY A 186 -5.23 -24.01 -14.90
N GLU A 187 -6.49 -24.11 -14.43
CA GLU A 187 -6.93 -25.36 -13.81
C GLU A 187 -6.94 -26.50 -14.85
N PRO A 188 -6.39 -27.68 -14.55
CA PRO A 188 -6.36 -28.79 -15.49
C PRO A 188 -7.80 -29.27 -15.78
N LEU A 189 -8.17 -29.29 -17.06
CA LEU A 189 -9.46 -29.80 -17.49
C LEU A 189 -9.34 -31.29 -17.79
N ARG A 190 -10.17 -32.11 -17.14
CA ARG A 190 -10.26 -33.55 -17.37
C ARG A 190 -11.69 -33.95 -17.72
N LYS A 191 -11.88 -34.62 -18.86
CA LYS A 191 -13.21 -35.01 -19.36
C LYS A 191 -13.17 -36.36 -20.05
N GLU A 192 -14.14 -37.23 -19.77
CA GLU A 192 -14.32 -38.45 -20.58
C GLU A 192 -14.97 -38.11 -21.94
N VAL A 193 -14.42 -38.66 -23.02
CA VAL A 193 -14.90 -38.49 -24.39
C VAL A 193 -14.96 -39.85 -25.10
N THR A 194 -15.92 -40.00 -26.01
CA THR A 194 -16.05 -41.21 -26.84
C THR A 194 -15.74 -40.84 -28.28
N ILE A 195 -14.79 -41.54 -28.90
CA ILE A 195 -14.38 -41.34 -30.29
C ILE A 195 -15.03 -42.44 -31.15
N GLY A 196 -15.75 -42.04 -32.20
CA GLY A 196 -16.43 -42.95 -33.13
C GLY A 196 -15.60 -43.28 -34.37
N GLY A 197 -15.77 -44.48 -34.92
CA GLY A 197 -14.89 -45.06 -35.94
C GLY A 197 -14.99 -44.56 -37.39
N GLU A 198 -15.79 -43.54 -37.76
CA GLU A 198 -15.92 -43.13 -39.18
C GLU A 198 -16.02 -41.61 -39.41
N ALA A 199 -16.13 -40.77 -38.39
CA ALA A 199 -16.30 -39.32 -38.54
C ALA A 199 -15.25 -38.54 -37.74
N ALA A 200 -14.75 -37.44 -38.32
CA ALA A 200 -13.93 -36.48 -37.59
C ALA A 200 -14.69 -36.01 -36.35
N SER A 201 -14.13 -36.26 -35.16
CA SER A 201 -14.74 -35.92 -33.88
C SER A 201 -14.26 -34.53 -33.48
N ASP A 202 -15.12 -33.52 -33.62
CA ASP A 202 -14.86 -32.16 -33.12
C ASP A 202 -15.34 -32.03 -31.67
N LEU A 203 -14.39 -31.76 -30.78
CA LEU A 203 -14.62 -31.58 -29.35
C LEU A 203 -15.09 -30.16 -28.99
N GLY A 204 -15.18 -29.25 -29.97
CA GLY A 204 -15.62 -27.87 -29.78
C GLY A 204 -14.59 -27.02 -29.04
N THR A 205 -15.07 -25.99 -28.33
CA THR A 205 -14.21 -25.09 -27.54
C THR A 205 -14.12 -25.55 -26.08
N LEU A 206 -12.91 -25.83 -25.63
CA LEU A 206 -12.54 -26.22 -24.27
C LEU A 206 -11.97 -25.00 -23.56
N THR A 207 -12.65 -24.48 -22.55
CA THR A 207 -12.19 -23.30 -21.82
C THR A 207 -11.29 -23.70 -20.66
N VAL A 208 -10.07 -23.17 -20.66
CA VAL A 208 -9.17 -23.24 -19.51
C VAL A 208 -9.29 -21.93 -18.76
N THR A 209 -9.87 -21.99 -17.57
CA THR A 209 -10.03 -20.80 -16.71
C THR A 209 -8.71 -20.57 -15.97
N ALA A 210 -8.16 -19.35 -16.06
CA ALA A 210 -7.12 -18.93 -15.12
C ALA A 210 -7.76 -18.81 -13.73
N PRO A 211 -7.00 -19.05 -12.64
CA PRO A 211 -7.42 -18.59 -11.33
C PRO A 211 -7.74 -17.09 -11.44
N SER A 212 -8.91 -16.69 -10.97
CA SER A 212 -9.30 -15.29 -10.95
C SER A 212 -8.38 -14.52 -10.01
N PHE A 213 -7.39 -13.81 -10.58
CA PHE A 213 -6.53 -12.88 -9.84
C PHE A 213 -7.00 -11.44 -9.91
N THR A 214 -8.13 -11.16 -10.57
CA THR A 214 -8.88 -9.93 -10.31
C THR A 214 -9.11 -9.90 -8.81
N PRO A 215 -8.58 -8.92 -8.06
CA PRO A 215 -8.88 -8.82 -6.66
C PRO A 215 -10.39 -8.67 -6.58
N VAL A 216 -11.08 -9.67 -6.03
CA VAL A 216 -12.37 -9.39 -5.41
C VAL A 216 -12.07 -8.26 -4.46
N ALA A 217 -12.76 -7.11 -4.59
CA ALA A 217 -12.50 -5.95 -3.76
C ALA A 217 -12.39 -6.38 -2.29
N GLY A 218 -11.17 -6.34 -1.72
CA GLY A 218 -10.88 -6.83 -0.38
C GLY A 218 -10.02 -8.10 -0.24
N GLN A 219 -9.57 -8.77 -1.32
CA GLN A 219 -8.58 -9.84 -1.23
C GLN A 219 -7.15 -9.36 -1.53
N VAL A 220 -6.22 -9.72 -0.66
CA VAL A 220 -4.79 -9.40 -0.77
C VAL A 220 -4.16 -10.33 -1.82
N ALA A 221 -3.48 -9.79 -2.82
CA ALA A 221 -2.72 -10.59 -3.79
C ALA A 221 -1.75 -11.56 -3.07
N PRO A 222 -1.46 -12.76 -3.61
CA PRO A 222 -0.55 -13.71 -2.95
C PRO A 222 0.86 -13.11 -2.76
N VAL A 223 1.54 -13.49 -1.68
CA VAL A 223 2.97 -13.18 -1.47
C VAL A 223 3.77 -14.14 -2.35
N LEU A 224 4.56 -13.60 -3.28
CA LEU A 224 5.38 -14.40 -4.19
C LEU A 224 6.87 -14.10 -3.97
N PRO A 225 7.75 -15.10 -4.04
CA PRO A 225 9.19 -14.87 -4.12
C PRO A 225 9.55 -14.06 -5.38
N TRP A 226 10.59 -13.22 -5.33
CA TRP A 226 11.00 -12.41 -6.48
C TRP A 226 11.24 -13.21 -7.77
N PRO A 227 11.82 -14.42 -7.76
CA PRO A 227 11.92 -15.24 -8.97
C PRO A 227 10.59 -15.53 -9.65
N GLU A 228 9.52 -15.74 -8.87
CA GLU A 228 8.18 -16.00 -9.41
C GLU A 228 7.54 -14.71 -9.95
N VAL A 229 7.79 -13.57 -9.31
CA VAL A 229 7.41 -12.26 -9.86
C VAL A 229 8.06 -12.03 -11.23
N ILE A 230 9.35 -12.31 -11.36
CA ILE A 230 10.08 -12.16 -12.64
C ILE A 230 9.55 -13.12 -13.70
N ASP A 231 9.20 -14.35 -13.34
CA ASP A 231 8.59 -15.30 -14.28
C ASP A 231 7.25 -14.77 -14.84
N ARG A 232 6.43 -14.11 -14.01
CA ARG A 232 5.19 -13.47 -14.47
C ARG A 232 5.43 -12.25 -15.35
N ILE A 233 6.42 -11.42 -15.02
CA ILE A 233 6.87 -10.32 -15.88
C ILE A 233 7.29 -10.88 -17.24
N SER A 234 8.11 -11.94 -17.24
CA SER A 234 8.59 -12.62 -18.44
C SER A 234 7.44 -13.14 -19.32
N LEU A 235 6.47 -13.84 -18.73
CA LEU A 235 5.26 -14.31 -19.42
C LEU A 235 4.46 -13.17 -20.06
N THR A 236 4.26 -12.08 -19.31
CA THR A 236 3.48 -10.93 -19.76
C THR A 236 4.18 -10.20 -20.90
N LEU A 237 5.52 -10.03 -20.83
CA LEU A 237 6.33 -9.46 -21.91
C LEU A 237 6.38 -10.36 -23.13
N ALA A 238 6.43 -11.68 -22.95
CA ALA A 238 6.37 -12.63 -24.05
C ALA A 238 5.00 -12.60 -24.74
N ALA A 239 3.92 -12.39 -23.99
CA ALA A 239 2.60 -12.17 -24.55
C ALA A 239 2.48 -10.85 -25.30
N SER A 240 3.10 -9.79 -24.78
CA SER A 240 3.26 -8.52 -25.49
C SER A 240 3.99 -8.70 -26.82
N PHE A 241 5.08 -9.47 -26.83
CA PHE A 241 5.87 -9.77 -28.02
C PHE A 241 5.06 -10.52 -29.08
N ASP A 242 4.35 -11.59 -28.71
CA ASP A 242 3.51 -12.34 -29.65
C ASP A 242 2.43 -11.43 -30.26
N ALA A 243 1.76 -10.60 -29.45
CA ALA A 243 0.81 -9.62 -29.94
C ALA A 243 1.47 -8.57 -30.86
N ALA A 244 2.71 -8.15 -30.59
CA ALA A 244 3.43 -7.18 -31.42
C ALA A 244 3.75 -7.72 -32.82
N THR A 245 3.91 -9.04 -32.96
CA THR A 245 4.17 -9.70 -34.25
C THR A 245 2.91 -9.95 -35.09
N ARG A 246 1.72 -9.70 -34.54
CA ARG A 246 0.44 -9.93 -35.23
C ARG A 246 -0.09 -8.66 -35.88
N PRO A 247 -0.48 -8.70 -37.16
CA PRO A 247 -1.10 -7.55 -37.81
C PRO A 247 -2.36 -7.10 -37.06
N GLY A 248 -2.40 -5.83 -36.66
CA GLY A 248 -3.56 -5.22 -36.01
C GLY A 248 -3.70 -5.44 -34.50
N GLU A 249 -2.81 -6.20 -33.84
CA GLU A 249 -2.84 -6.40 -32.37
C GLU A 249 -1.96 -5.39 -31.59
N PHE A 250 -1.58 -4.26 -32.20
CA PHE A 250 -0.66 -3.28 -31.60
C PHE A 250 -1.11 -2.72 -30.25
N LYS A 251 -2.42 -2.51 -30.07
CA LYS A 251 -3.02 -2.05 -28.80
C LYS A 251 -2.82 -3.07 -27.68
N LYS A 252 -3.05 -4.35 -27.97
CA LYS A 252 -2.85 -5.46 -27.05
C LYS A 252 -1.37 -5.65 -26.70
N ALA A 253 -0.49 -5.57 -27.70
CA ALA A 253 0.95 -5.62 -27.49
C ALA A 253 1.42 -4.55 -26.50
N ARG A 254 1.02 -3.30 -26.72
CA ARG A 254 1.36 -2.18 -25.84
C ARG A 254 0.79 -2.37 -24.43
N ARG A 255 -0.50 -2.71 -24.32
CA ARG A 255 -1.15 -2.96 -23.02
C ARG A 255 -0.42 -4.03 -22.21
N LEU A 256 -0.08 -5.17 -22.82
CA LEU A 256 0.65 -6.24 -22.14
C LEU A 256 2.04 -5.78 -21.67
N ALA A 257 2.76 -4.96 -22.44
CA ALA A 257 4.04 -4.41 -22.00
C ALA A 257 3.90 -3.47 -20.78
N GLU A 258 2.79 -2.73 -20.69
CA GLU A 258 2.49 -1.88 -19.53
C GLU A 258 2.04 -2.70 -18.32
N ASP A 259 1.27 -3.76 -18.53
CA ASP A 259 0.81 -4.66 -17.47
C ASP A 259 1.98 -5.44 -16.84
N ALA A 260 3.05 -5.71 -17.58
CA ALA A 260 4.27 -6.29 -17.02
C ALA A 260 4.92 -5.38 -15.95
N TYR A 261 4.82 -4.05 -16.11
CA TYR A 261 5.30 -3.10 -15.11
C TYR A 261 4.30 -2.98 -13.96
N TRP A 262 3.07 -2.56 -14.23
CA TRP A 262 2.11 -2.24 -13.18
C TRP A 262 1.46 -3.45 -12.49
N GLY A 263 1.18 -4.50 -13.26
CA GLY A 263 0.47 -5.68 -12.80
C GLY A 263 1.36 -6.67 -12.07
N GLU A 264 2.66 -6.70 -12.42
CA GLU A 264 3.60 -7.67 -11.86
C GLU A 264 4.74 -7.00 -11.08
N PHE A 265 5.50 -6.09 -11.68
CA PHE A 265 6.68 -5.49 -11.02
C PHE A 265 6.30 -4.55 -9.85
N GLU A 266 5.40 -3.61 -10.09
CA GLU A 266 4.98 -2.62 -9.09
C GLU A 266 4.02 -3.22 -8.06
N ALA A 267 2.98 -3.93 -8.52
CA ALA A 267 1.97 -4.53 -7.63
C ALA A 267 2.53 -5.60 -6.66
N SER A 268 3.69 -6.19 -6.97
CA SER A 268 4.36 -7.13 -6.08
C SER A 268 5.25 -6.46 -5.01
N ASP A 269 5.33 -5.12 -4.99
CA ASP A 269 6.29 -4.34 -4.19
C ASP A 269 7.77 -4.62 -4.54
N MET A 270 8.07 -5.24 -5.69
CA MET A 270 9.45 -5.50 -6.10
C MET A 270 10.20 -4.21 -6.42
N GLU A 271 9.55 -3.24 -7.07
CA GLU A 271 10.10 -1.90 -7.28
C GLU A 271 10.47 -1.24 -5.95
N THR A 272 9.53 -1.25 -5.00
CA THR A 272 9.75 -0.72 -3.65
C THR A 272 10.91 -1.43 -2.97
N ALA A 273 11.04 -2.75 -3.12
CA ALA A 273 12.16 -3.52 -2.59
C ALA A 273 13.50 -3.07 -3.22
N VAL A 274 13.58 -2.98 -4.54
CA VAL A 274 14.78 -2.53 -5.25
C VAL A 274 15.16 -1.11 -4.82
N ARG A 275 14.19 -0.20 -4.81
CA ARG A 275 14.36 1.21 -4.40
C ARG A 275 14.90 1.30 -2.98
N THR A 276 14.33 0.55 -2.05
CA THR A 276 14.67 0.59 -0.62
C THR A 276 16.04 -0.04 -0.34
N TYR A 277 16.34 -1.20 -0.91
CA TYR A 277 17.50 -2.01 -0.53
C TYR A 277 18.69 -1.93 -1.49
N LEU A 278 18.44 -1.60 -2.76
CA LEU A 278 19.45 -1.47 -3.82
C LEU A 278 19.66 -0.02 -4.29
N GLY A 279 18.70 0.87 -4.00
CA GLY A 279 18.80 2.31 -4.21
C GLY A 279 18.15 2.81 -5.51
N TYR A 280 17.87 4.12 -5.54
CA TYR A 280 17.16 4.80 -6.64
C TYR A 280 17.80 4.64 -8.01
N ALA A 281 19.13 4.63 -8.10
CA ALA A 281 19.81 4.46 -9.38
C ALA A 281 19.51 3.10 -10.01
N ARG A 282 19.31 2.05 -9.19
CA ARG A 282 18.97 0.71 -9.68
C ARG A 282 17.49 0.63 -10.07
N ALA A 283 16.60 1.22 -9.28
CA ALA A 283 15.16 1.29 -9.60
C ALA A 283 14.93 2.04 -10.91
N GLY A 284 15.46 3.26 -11.05
CA GLY A 284 15.31 4.06 -12.27
C GLY A 284 15.94 3.42 -13.51
N ALA A 285 16.99 2.60 -13.36
CA ALA A 285 17.54 1.83 -14.48
C ALA A 285 16.57 0.73 -14.98
N LEU A 286 15.89 0.03 -14.06
CA LEU A 286 14.87 -0.96 -14.40
C LEU A 286 13.64 -0.30 -15.06
N GLU A 287 13.17 0.82 -14.50
CA GLU A 287 12.06 1.59 -15.06
C GLU A 287 12.37 2.07 -16.49
N GLY A 288 13.59 2.57 -16.72
CA GLY A 288 14.05 2.95 -18.06
C GLY A 288 14.06 1.76 -19.04
N GLU A 289 14.38 0.56 -18.57
CA GLU A 289 14.33 -0.68 -19.37
C GLU A 289 12.89 -1.13 -19.65
N PHE A 290 11.96 -0.96 -18.70
CA PHE A 290 10.53 -1.14 -18.93
C PHE A 290 10.00 -0.16 -19.99
N LEU A 291 10.31 1.13 -19.87
CA LEU A 291 9.94 2.16 -20.86
C LEU A 291 10.47 1.82 -22.26
N ALA A 292 11.74 1.43 -22.36
CA ALA A 292 12.34 1.05 -23.63
C ALA A 292 11.60 -0.15 -24.25
N THR A 293 11.23 -1.14 -23.44
CA THR A 293 10.50 -2.34 -23.87
C THR A 293 9.07 -2.00 -24.32
N GLN A 294 8.36 -1.13 -23.58
CA GLN A 294 7.03 -0.63 -23.95
C GLN A 294 7.06 0.13 -25.29
N ALA A 295 8.05 1.02 -25.46
CA ALA A 295 8.24 1.75 -26.71
C ALA A 295 8.56 0.80 -27.87
N ALA A 296 9.39 -0.21 -27.64
CA ALA A 296 9.73 -1.22 -28.64
C ALA A 296 8.50 -2.03 -29.08
N ALA A 297 7.65 -2.45 -28.14
CA ALA A 297 6.39 -3.14 -28.45
C ALA A 297 5.52 -2.32 -29.41
N SER A 298 5.37 -1.02 -29.16
CA SER A 298 4.62 -0.15 -30.07
C SER A 298 5.29 0.02 -31.43
N LYS A 299 6.62 0.11 -31.50
CA LYS A 299 7.35 0.29 -32.76
C LYS A 299 7.30 -0.97 -33.63
N VAL A 300 7.51 -2.14 -33.04
CA VAL A 300 7.43 -3.44 -33.71
C VAL A 300 6.02 -3.66 -34.25
N ALA A 301 5.00 -3.41 -33.44
CA ALA A 301 3.61 -3.61 -33.87
C ALA A 301 3.16 -2.64 -34.98
N LYS A 302 3.84 -1.49 -35.14
CA LYS A 302 3.64 -0.54 -36.24
C LYS A 302 4.51 -0.86 -37.47
N GLY A 303 5.37 -1.87 -37.40
CA GLY A 303 6.31 -2.22 -38.47
C GLY A 303 7.50 -1.27 -38.60
N ASN A 304 7.73 -0.40 -37.61
CA ASN A 304 8.81 0.59 -37.63
C ASN A 304 10.17 -0.01 -37.23
N GLU A 305 10.16 -1.13 -36.49
CA GLU A 305 11.34 -1.84 -36.00
C GLU A 305 11.14 -3.36 -36.16
N PRO A 306 12.20 -4.15 -36.34
CA PRO A 306 12.10 -5.59 -36.45
C PRO A 306 11.82 -6.25 -35.08
N PRO A 307 11.16 -7.43 -35.00
CA PRO A 307 10.87 -8.10 -33.73
C PRO A 307 12.10 -8.33 -32.84
N GLU A 308 13.25 -8.61 -33.44
CA GLU A 308 14.53 -8.80 -32.74
C GLU A 308 14.91 -7.61 -31.84
N TYR A 309 14.51 -6.39 -32.21
CA TYR A 309 14.75 -5.19 -31.41
C TYR A 309 14.02 -5.23 -30.06
N MET A 310 12.75 -5.66 -30.05
CA MET A 310 12.00 -5.82 -28.81
C MET A 310 12.55 -6.99 -27.98
N ALA A 311 12.89 -8.10 -28.64
CA ALA A 311 13.43 -9.29 -27.96
C ALA A 311 14.73 -8.97 -27.19
N GLU A 312 15.63 -8.18 -27.76
CA GLU A 312 16.88 -7.79 -27.10
C GLU A 312 16.64 -6.89 -25.88
N LEU A 313 15.70 -5.94 -25.96
CA LEU A 313 15.35 -5.09 -24.82
C LEU A 313 14.66 -5.87 -23.70
N THR A 314 13.78 -6.81 -24.05
CA THR A 314 13.18 -7.74 -23.08
C THR A 314 14.24 -8.61 -22.41
N ARG A 315 15.19 -9.16 -23.17
CA ARG A 315 16.31 -9.94 -22.63
C ARG A 315 17.14 -9.13 -21.63
N LYS A 316 17.48 -7.89 -21.98
CA LYS A 316 18.22 -6.97 -21.10
C LYS A 316 17.46 -6.70 -19.80
N LEU A 317 16.16 -6.38 -19.90
CA LEU A 317 15.30 -6.11 -18.75
C LEU A 317 15.22 -7.33 -17.81
N LEU A 318 14.99 -8.53 -18.35
CA LEU A 318 14.93 -9.76 -17.55
C LEU A 318 16.25 -10.02 -16.82
N LEU A 319 17.40 -9.84 -17.48
CA LEU A 319 18.71 -9.96 -16.85
C LEU A 319 18.87 -8.95 -15.69
N SER A 320 18.47 -7.70 -15.90
CA SER A 320 18.54 -6.66 -14.87
C SER A 320 17.64 -6.97 -13.66
N LEU A 321 16.45 -7.54 -13.89
CA LEU A 321 15.51 -7.96 -12.85
C LEU A 321 16.04 -9.14 -12.04
N VAL A 322 16.65 -10.13 -12.70
CA VAL A 322 17.28 -11.28 -12.03
C VAL A 322 18.40 -10.84 -11.13
N ASN A 323 19.31 -9.99 -11.64
CA ASN A 323 20.40 -9.43 -10.84
C ASN A 323 19.86 -8.67 -9.62
N ALA A 324 18.76 -7.92 -9.78
CA ALA A 324 18.12 -7.22 -8.68
C ALA A 324 17.50 -8.19 -7.65
N SER A 325 16.80 -9.22 -8.10
CA SER A 325 16.26 -10.29 -7.24
C SER A 325 17.37 -10.97 -6.43
N ASP A 326 18.48 -11.34 -7.05
CA ASP A 326 19.61 -11.99 -6.37
C ASP A 326 20.23 -11.08 -5.31
N ASP A 327 20.38 -9.79 -5.61
CA ASP A 327 20.91 -8.83 -4.64
C ASP A 327 19.93 -8.55 -3.49
N LEU A 328 18.62 -8.59 -3.74
CA LEU A 328 17.59 -8.54 -2.69
C LEU A 328 17.63 -9.79 -1.81
N ASN A 329 17.73 -10.98 -2.41
CA ASN A 329 17.87 -12.25 -1.70
C ASN A 329 19.11 -12.26 -0.79
N LYS A 330 20.27 -11.79 -1.29
CA LYS A 330 21.51 -11.64 -0.49
C LYS A 330 21.33 -10.70 0.70
N LYS A 331 20.41 -9.73 0.61
CA LYS A 331 20.06 -8.78 1.68
C LYS A 331 18.96 -9.30 2.62
N GLY A 332 18.49 -10.53 2.46
CA GLY A 332 17.45 -11.12 3.29
C GLY A 332 16.05 -10.59 2.97
N VAL A 333 15.83 -10.10 1.75
CA VAL A 333 14.53 -9.63 1.26
C VAL A 333 14.10 -10.55 0.10
N PRO A 334 13.54 -11.74 0.36
CA PRO A 334 13.17 -12.69 -0.69
C PRO A 334 11.79 -12.44 -1.33
N ASP A 335 10.95 -11.64 -0.66
CA ASP A 335 9.59 -11.32 -1.07
C ASP A 335 9.11 -10.03 -0.40
N ARG A 336 7.90 -9.60 -0.75
CA ARG A 336 7.28 -8.35 -0.26
C ARG A 336 7.08 -8.27 1.25
N THR A 337 6.99 -9.39 1.98
CA THR A 337 6.78 -9.35 3.44
C THR A 337 8.00 -8.80 4.18
N HIS A 338 9.17 -8.82 3.53
CA HIS A 338 10.43 -8.34 4.09
C HIS A 338 10.71 -6.86 3.77
N VAL A 339 9.98 -6.29 2.80
CA VAL A 339 10.18 -4.91 2.34
C VAL A 339 9.99 -3.91 3.49
N PHE A 340 8.98 -4.11 4.33
CA PHE A 340 8.63 -3.20 5.43
C PHE A 340 9.18 -3.60 6.81
N VAL A 341 9.81 -4.78 6.94
CA VAL A 341 10.40 -5.26 8.21
C VAL A 341 11.86 -4.80 8.37
N GLY A 342 12.61 -4.68 7.26
CA GLY A 342 14.00 -4.21 7.26
C GLY A 342 14.20 -2.70 7.05
N ALA A 343 13.18 -1.96 6.62
CA ALA A 343 13.24 -0.53 6.31
C ALA A 343 13.52 0.39 7.52
N ALA A 344 13.57 -0.17 8.75
CA ALA A 344 13.99 0.56 9.94
C ALA A 344 15.51 0.86 9.98
N ASN A 345 16.34 0.20 9.15
CA ASN A 345 17.81 0.25 9.29
C ASN A 345 18.61 0.59 8.02
N ALA A 346 17.99 0.90 6.87
CA ALA A 346 18.71 1.22 5.64
C ALA A 346 18.17 2.50 4.98
N ALA A 347 18.68 3.66 5.41
CA ALA A 347 18.53 4.91 4.67
C ALA A 347 19.74 5.10 3.74
N PRO A 348 19.57 5.20 2.41
CA PRO A 348 20.67 5.52 1.49
C PRO A 348 21.13 6.98 1.62
N PRO A 349 22.34 7.34 1.14
CA PRO A 349 22.80 8.72 1.10
C PRO A 349 21.94 9.53 0.12
N LEU A 350 21.52 10.73 0.54
CA LEU A 350 20.72 11.66 -0.25
C LEU A 350 21.41 12.01 -1.57
N ALA A 351 20.76 11.70 -2.69
CA ALA A 351 21.00 12.38 -3.95
C ALA A 351 20.56 13.85 -3.82
N THR A 352 21.30 14.76 -4.45
CA THR A 352 21.04 16.20 -4.44
C THR A 352 19.60 16.52 -4.87
N ILE A 353 18.83 17.12 -3.95
CA ILE A 353 17.45 17.56 -4.17
C ILE A 353 17.45 18.66 -5.24
N PRO A 354 16.67 18.53 -6.34
CA PRO A 354 16.51 19.58 -7.35
C PRO A 354 15.96 20.89 -6.75
N GLY A 355 16.34 22.03 -7.31
CA GLY A 355 15.91 23.33 -6.78
C GLY A 355 14.42 23.62 -6.99
N SER A 356 13.87 24.65 -6.33
CA SER A 356 12.46 25.06 -6.45
C SER A 356 12.03 25.43 -7.88
N ARG A 357 12.99 25.84 -8.73
CA ARG A 357 12.77 26.13 -10.16
C ARG A 357 12.56 24.84 -10.97
N ASP A 358 13.20 23.74 -10.58
CA ASP A 358 13.12 22.44 -11.25
C ASP A 358 11.82 21.72 -10.89
N GLN A 359 11.37 21.83 -9.64
CA GLN A 359 10.09 21.27 -9.18
C GLN A 359 8.88 21.87 -9.90
N ARG A 360 8.88 23.18 -10.18
CA ARG A 360 7.81 23.83 -10.97
C ARG A 360 7.77 23.32 -12.41
N ALA A 361 8.93 23.05 -13.01
CA ALA A 361 9.00 22.49 -14.36
C ALA A 361 8.43 21.07 -14.41
N LEU A 362 8.74 20.24 -13.40
CA LEU A 362 8.21 18.88 -13.27
C LEU A 362 6.68 18.89 -13.06
N LEU A 363 6.15 19.78 -12.22
CA LEU A 363 4.69 19.94 -12.04
C LEU A 363 3.98 20.42 -13.31
N LEU A 364 4.63 21.25 -14.12
CA LEU A 364 4.11 21.68 -15.42
C LEU A 364 4.10 20.53 -16.43
N GLY A 365 5.15 19.71 -16.45
CA GLY A 365 5.21 18.47 -17.25
C GLY A 365 4.07 17.53 -16.90
N LEU A 366 3.91 17.24 -15.60
CA LEU A 366 2.82 16.41 -15.08
C LEU A 366 1.44 16.92 -15.53
N LYS A 367 1.19 18.22 -15.37
CA LYS A 367 -0.07 18.83 -15.83
C LYS A 367 -0.28 18.65 -17.33
N GLN A 368 0.76 18.85 -18.13
CA GLN A 368 0.66 18.75 -19.58
C GLN A 368 0.38 17.31 -20.03
N GLY A 369 1.09 16.34 -19.47
CA GLY A 369 0.85 14.93 -19.75
C GLY A 369 -0.56 14.46 -19.35
N LEU A 370 -1.09 14.93 -18.21
CA LEU A 370 -2.48 14.64 -17.81
C LEU A 370 -3.52 15.25 -18.78
N LEU A 371 -3.25 16.44 -19.33
CA LEU A 371 -4.13 17.07 -20.33
C LEU A 371 -4.11 16.30 -21.67
N GLU A 372 -2.94 15.83 -22.09
CA GLU A 372 -2.81 15.00 -23.30
C GLU A 372 -3.55 13.67 -23.14
N LEU A 373 -3.41 13.04 -21.98
CA LEU A 373 -4.20 11.86 -21.62
C LEU A 373 -5.70 12.12 -21.69
N GLN A 374 -6.18 13.24 -21.14
CA GLN A 374 -7.61 13.58 -21.16
C GLN A 374 -8.10 13.76 -22.60
N ALA A 375 -7.31 14.41 -23.45
CA ALA A 375 -7.64 14.60 -24.85
C ALA A 375 -7.74 13.27 -25.62
N LEU A 376 -6.90 12.28 -25.31
CA LEU A 376 -6.98 10.93 -25.87
C LEU A 376 -8.26 10.22 -25.42
N ALA A 377 -8.60 10.31 -24.12
CA ALA A 377 -9.80 9.69 -23.57
C ALA A 377 -11.09 10.30 -24.18
N ASP A 378 -11.11 11.61 -24.38
CA ASP A 378 -12.24 12.34 -24.95
C ASP A 378 -12.48 12.01 -26.44
N LYS A 379 -11.41 11.67 -27.17
CA LYS A 379 -11.49 11.11 -28.54
C LYS A 379 -12.05 9.68 -28.59
N GLY A 380 -12.25 9.04 -27.45
CA GLY A 380 -12.67 7.64 -27.35
C GLY A 380 -11.52 6.64 -27.47
N GLU A 381 -10.27 7.10 -27.39
CA GLU A 381 -9.07 6.27 -27.47
C GLU A 381 -8.68 5.78 -26.06
N ALA A 382 -9.55 4.98 -25.43
CA ALA A 382 -9.40 4.55 -24.04
C ALA A 382 -8.06 3.86 -23.73
N GLU A 383 -7.58 3.02 -24.64
CA GLU A 383 -6.29 2.33 -24.49
C GLU A 383 -5.09 3.27 -24.68
N ASP A 384 -5.20 4.28 -25.54
CA ASP A 384 -4.14 5.28 -25.74
C ASP A 384 -4.08 6.24 -24.56
N ALA A 385 -5.21 6.58 -23.97
CA ALA A 385 -5.29 7.36 -22.75
C ALA A 385 -4.76 6.59 -21.52
N ALA A 386 -5.05 5.29 -21.40
CA ALA A 386 -4.47 4.45 -20.34
C ALA A 386 -2.94 4.36 -20.48
N SER A 387 -2.44 4.23 -21.71
CA SER A 387 -1.01 4.25 -22.01
C SER A 387 -0.34 5.58 -21.71
N ALA A 388 -1.02 6.68 -22.01
CA ALA A 388 -0.59 8.01 -21.62
C ALA A 388 -0.44 8.11 -20.09
N MET A 389 -1.27 7.43 -19.30
CA MET A 389 -1.18 7.49 -17.83
C MET A 389 0.12 6.86 -17.33
N THR A 390 0.49 5.72 -17.93
CA THR A 390 1.77 5.07 -17.65
C THR A 390 2.93 5.98 -18.00
N SER A 391 2.86 6.66 -19.15
CA SER A 391 3.89 7.62 -19.57
C SER A 391 3.99 8.80 -18.61
N VAL A 392 2.86 9.37 -18.19
CA VAL A 392 2.82 10.48 -17.22
C VAL A 392 3.44 10.08 -15.89
N TYR A 393 3.16 8.87 -15.42
CA TYR A 393 3.77 8.38 -14.20
C TYR A 393 5.31 8.31 -14.34
N LEU A 394 5.80 7.58 -15.34
CA LEU A 394 7.22 7.29 -15.49
C LEU A 394 8.06 8.51 -15.91
N VAL A 395 7.48 9.44 -16.67
CA VAL A 395 8.22 10.61 -17.20
C VAL A 395 8.05 11.83 -16.30
N ASP A 396 6.82 12.12 -15.88
CA ASP A 396 6.51 13.38 -15.20
C ASP A 396 6.43 13.25 -13.68
N PHE A 397 5.90 12.13 -13.16
CA PHE A 397 5.72 11.92 -11.72
C PHE A 397 6.93 11.30 -11.04
N GLU A 398 7.59 10.31 -11.63
CA GLU A 398 8.73 9.58 -11.03
C GLU A 398 9.86 10.51 -10.53
N PRO A 399 10.24 11.59 -11.24
CA PRO A 399 11.17 12.59 -10.69
C PRO A 399 10.67 13.28 -9.42
N LEU A 400 9.36 13.54 -9.33
CA LEU A 400 8.71 14.11 -8.15
C LEU A 400 8.61 13.06 -7.03
N GLU A 401 8.35 11.81 -7.37
CA GLU A 401 8.29 10.68 -6.47
C GLU A 401 9.64 10.46 -5.75
N ARG A 402 10.77 10.58 -6.45
CA ARG A 402 12.11 10.55 -5.82
C ARG A 402 12.28 11.64 -4.78
N ILE A 403 11.81 12.86 -5.07
CA ILE A 403 11.83 13.99 -4.13
C ILE A 403 10.94 13.67 -2.93
N LEU A 404 9.69 13.25 -3.17
CA LEU A 404 8.72 12.91 -2.14
C LEU A 404 9.22 11.78 -1.24
N ASN A 405 9.77 10.71 -1.80
CA ASN A 405 10.31 9.61 -1.01
C ASN A 405 11.51 10.04 -0.16
N SER A 406 12.36 10.96 -0.63
CA SER A 406 13.48 11.45 0.17
C SER A 406 13.06 12.26 1.40
N LEU A 407 11.83 12.77 1.42
CA LEU A 407 11.34 13.75 2.40
C LEU A 407 10.21 13.18 3.27
N ASN A 408 9.24 12.50 2.68
CA ASN A 408 8.18 11.76 3.36
C ASN A 408 7.69 10.56 2.52
N PRO A 409 8.29 9.36 2.70
CA PRO A 409 7.89 8.14 1.98
C PRO A 409 6.42 7.75 2.13
N ARG A 410 5.72 8.23 3.18
CA ARG A 410 4.31 7.86 3.43
C ARG A 410 3.33 8.53 2.48
N GLU A 411 3.74 9.62 1.83
CA GLU A 411 2.90 10.38 0.89
C GLU A 411 2.93 9.79 -0.53
N VAL A 412 3.91 8.93 -0.84
CA VAL A 412 4.10 8.40 -2.19
C VAL A 412 3.12 7.28 -2.54
N ARG A 413 2.97 6.30 -1.66
CA ARG A 413 2.14 5.11 -1.93
C ARG A 413 0.68 5.41 -2.28
N PRO A 414 -0.01 6.35 -1.60
CA PRO A 414 -1.37 6.73 -1.98
C PRO A 414 -1.45 7.32 -3.39
N LEU A 415 -0.40 8.00 -3.86
CA LEU A 415 -0.33 8.58 -5.20
C LEU A 415 -0.13 7.46 -6.24
N GLU A 416 0.79 6.53 -6.02
CA GLU A 416 1.02 5.36 -6.89
C GLU A 416 -0.28 4.56 -7.12
N ILE A 417 -1.03 4.29 -6.04
CA ILE A 417 -2.33 3.61 -6.10
C ILE A 417 -3.32 4.40 -6.96
N GLU A 418 -3.37 5.71 -6.80
CA GLU A 418 -4.28 6.59 -7.53
C GLU A 418 -3.95 6.66 -9.03
N PHE A 419 -2.66 6.70 -9.38
CA PHE A 419 -2.19 6.59 -10.76
C PHE A 419 -2.69 5.29 -11.42
N ASN A 420 -2.48 4.16 -10.76
CA ASN A 420 -2.91 2.86 -11.28
C ASN A 420 -4.44 2.75 -11.38
N ARG A 421 -5.17 3.28 -10.38
CA ARG A 421 -6.63 3.32 -10.38
C ARG A 421 -7.18 4.12 -11.57
N ILE A 422 -6.65 5.33 -11.81
CA ILE A 422 -7.07 6.17 -12.92
C ILE A 422 -6.75 5.51 -14.27
N ARG A 423 -5.56 4.92 -14.41
CA ARG A 423 -5.19 4.15 -15.60
C ARG A 423 -6.22 3.07 -15.94
N GLY A 424 -6.62 2.26 -14.95
CA GLY A 424 -7.62 1.20 -15.13
C GLY A 424 -9.01 1.74 -15.49
N GLU A 425 -9.44 2.82 -14.85
CA GLU A 425 -10.74 3.45 -15.15
C GLU A 425 -10.78 4.07 -16.56
N VAL A 426 -9.70 4.75 -16.96
CA VAL A 426 -9.55 5.32 -18.31
C VAL A 426 -9.55 4.21 -19.36
N GLY A 427 -8.81 3.12 -19.13
CA GLY A 427 -8.82 1.94 -20.00
C GLY A 427 -10.21 1.30 -20.12
N SER A 428 -11.03 1.42 -19.07
CA SER A 428 -12.44 0.97 -19.06
C SER A 428 -13.41 1.95 -19.71
N GLY A 429 -12.92 3.07 -20.27
CA GLY A 429 -13.72 4.06 -21.01
C GLY A 429 -14.11 5.31 -20.21
N LEU A 430 -13.51 5.56 -19.04
CA LEU A 430 -13.70 6.82 -18.32
C LEU A 430 -13.17 8.01 -19.13
N LYS A 431 -14.00 9.04 -19.32
CA LYS A 431 -13.68 10.25 -20.10
C LYS A 431 -14.51 11.46 -19.66
N GLY A 432 -14.25 12.61 -20.28
CA GLY A 432 -14.97 13.86 -20.06
C GLY A 432 -14.75 14.45 -18.67
N GLU A 433 -15.78 15.12 -18.15
CA GLU A 433 -15.70 15.87 -16.89
C GLU A 433 -15.34 15.00 -15.67
N LYS A 434 -15.79 13.74 -15.65
CA LYS A 434 -15.47 12.78 -14.57
C LYS A 434 -13.98 12.40 -14.55
N LEU A 435 -13.36 12.29 -15.72
CA LEU A 435 -11.92 12.05 -15.83
C LEU A 435 -11.15 13.30 -15.41
N GLY A 436 -11.52 14.47 -15.96
CA GLY A 436 -10.89 15.75 -15.62
C GLY A 436 -10.87 16.03 -14.12
N ALA A 437 -11.96 15.73 -13.40
CA ALA A 437 -12.01 15.88 -11.94
C ALA A 437 -10.99 15.00 -11.21
N LYS A 438 -10.80 13.74 -11.63
CA LYS A 438 -9.82 12.83 -11.02
C LYS A 438 -8.38 13.22 -11.35
N LEU A 439 -8.11 13.67 -12.57
CA LEU A 439 -6.78 14.13 -12.97
C LEU A 439 -6.38 15.42 -12.22
N ASN A 440 -7.33 16.34 -12.03
CA ASN A 440 -7.12 17.55 -11.23
C ASN A 440 -6.85 17.21 -9.75
N ASP A 441 -7.64 16.31 -9.16
CA ASP A 441 -7.42 15.83 -7.78
C ASP A 441 -6.04 15.16 -7.61
N LEU A 442 -5.63 14.33 -8.58
CA LEU A 442 -4.30 13.73 -8.59
C LEU A 442 -3.21 14.80 -8.64
N GLN A 443 -3.31 15.76 -9.56
CA GLN A 443 -2.34 16.85 -9.70
C GLN A 443 -2.23 17.69 -8.42
N GLU A 444 -3.36 17.97 -7.77
CA GLU A 444 -3.41 18.74 -6.52
C GLU A 444 -2.76 17.98 -5.36
N ARG A 445 -3.02 16.66 -5.23
CA ARG A 445 -2.37 15.81 -4.21
C ARG A 445 -0.87 15.75 -4.39
N VAL A 446 -0.37 15.63 -5.62
CA VAL A 446 1.08 15.66 -5.90
C VAL A 446 1.67 17.01 -5.51
N ALA A 447 1.02 18.12 -5.88
CA ALA A 447 1.46 19.46 -5.53
C ALA A 447 1.47 19.70 -4.01
N LEU A 448 0.44 19.23 -3.29
CA LEU A 448 0.34 19.31 -1.83
C LEU A 448 1.43 18.48 -1.14
N ALA A 449 1.70 17.26 -1.61
CA ALA A 449 2.76 16.41 -1.07
C ALA A 449 4.14 17.08 -1.18
N LEU A 450 4.41 17.79 -2.28
CA LEU A 450 5.66 18.54 -2.49
C LEU A 450 5.71 19.86 -1.72
N GLY A 451 4.57 20.56 -1.61
CA GLY A 451 4.44 21.83 -0.90
C GLY A 451 4.63 21.71 0.61
N ARG A 452 4.15 20.61 1.22
CA ARG A 452 4.33 20.32 2.66
C ARG A 452 5.79 20.12 3.09
N VAL A 453 6.68 19.94 2.12
CA VAL A 453 8.02 19.41 2.31
C VAL A 453 9.12 20.46 2.07
N THR A 454 8.85 21.47 1.24
CA THR A 454 9.84 22.50 0.85
C THR A 454 10.00 23.64 1.87
N GLU A 455 9.19 23.67 2.94
CA GLU A 455 9.18 24.76 3.92
C GLU A 455 9.81 24.45 5.30
N GLN A 456 10.46 23.31 5.55
CA GLN A 456 11.04 23.02 6.88
C GLN A 456 12.58 23.04 6.96
N PRO A 457 13.20 24.17 7.35
CA PRO A 457 14.52 24.19 7.97
C PRO A 457 14.39 24.54 9.47
N ALA A 458 14.05 23.57 10.33
CA ALA A 458 14.31 23.64 11.77
C ALA A 458 14.26 22.24 12.39
N GLY A 459 15.31 21.83 13.11
CA GLY A 459 15.31 20.55 13.83
C GLY A 459 14.14 20.44 14.82
N THR A 460 13.59 19.24 14.96
CA THR A 460 12.42 18.95 15.81
C THR A 460 12.66 19.16 17.32
N PHE A 461 13.91 19.26 17.75
CA PHE A 461 14.29 19.49 19.15
C PHE A 461 13.75 20.81 19.72
N GLY A 462 13.96 21.93 19.03
CA GLY A 462 13.64 23.27 19.55
C GLY A 462 12.14 23.46 19.85
N PRO A 463 11.24 23.16 18.89
CA PRO A 463 9.81 23.23 19.12
C PRO A 463 9.31 22.25 20.20
N ALA A 464 9.83 21.02 20.23
CA ALA A 464 9.47 20.03 21.24
C ALA A 464 9.89 20.45 22.65
N PHE A 465 11.11 20.98 22.79
CA PHE A 465 11.63 21.53 24.04
C PHE A 465 10.79 22.72 24.52
N ALA A 466 10.57 23.71 23.66
CA ALA A 466 9.82 24.91 24.01
C ALA A 466 8.37 24.59 24.38
N GLY A 467 7.71 23.71 23.63
CA GLY A 467 6.35 23.27 23.92
C GLY A 467 6.25 22.53 25.26
N SER A 468 7.14 21.56 25.50
CA SER A 468 7.17 20.76 26.73
C SER A 468 7.38 21.62 27.97
N LEU A 469 8.37 22.53 27.89
CA LEU A 469 8.70 23.48 28.95
C LEU A 469 7.53 24.43 29.26
N PHE A 470 6.91 24.98 28.22
CA PHE A 470 5.81 25.92 28.38
C PHE A 470 4.58 25.27 29.03
N ILE A 471 4.19 24.07 28.57
CA ILE A 471 3.04 23.34 29.12
C ILE A 471 3.25 23.08 30.61
N ILE A 472 4.36 22.43 30.99
CA ILE A 472 4.55 22.05 32.39
C ILE A 472 4.66 23.25 33.31
N LEU A 473 5.33 24.33 32.88
CA LEU A 473 5.43 25.57 33.67
C LEU A 473 4.08 26.21 33.91
N ARG A 474 3.22 26.27 32.89
CA ARG A 474 1.89 26.87 33.00
C ARG A 474 1.02 26.09 33.99
N GLU A 475 0.81 24.81 33.71
CA GLU A 475 -0.10 23.97 34.51
C GLU A 475 0.44 23.79 35.94
N GLY A 476 1.76 23.63 36.09
CA GLY A 476 2.40 23.49 37.39
C GLY A 476 2.28 24.73 38.27
N VAL A 477 2.38 25.94 37.70
CA VAL A 477 2.19 27.18 38.48
C VAL A 477 0.75 27.31 38.94
N GLU A 478 -0.23 26.99 38.08
CA GLU A 478 -1.65 27.02 38.44
C GLU A 478 -1.95 26.05 39.61
N VAL A 479 -1.42 24.82 39.55
CA VAL A 479 -1.50 23.85 40.66
C VAL A 479 -0.88 24.41 41.95
N ILE A 480 0.33 24.97 41.88
CA ILE A 480 1.02 25.52 43.06
C ILE A 480 0.17 26.63 43.72
N LEU A 481 -0.45 27.51 42.92
CA LEU A 481 -1.28 28.60 43.44
C LEU A 481 -2.57 28.11 44.08
N LEU A 482 -3.25 27.14 43.45
CA LEU A 482 -4.47 26.54 44.00
C LEU A 482 -4.18 25.82 45.33
N LEU A 483 -3.09 25.06 45.38
CA LEU A 483 -2.67 24.38 46.61
C LEU A 483 -2.21 25.36 47.69
N ALA A 484 -1.48 26.42 47.33
CA ALA A 484 -1.09 27.47 48.27
C ALA A 484 -2.32 28.14 48.89
N MET A 485 -3.37 28.40 48.10
CA MET A 485 -4.63 28.95 48.59
C MET A 485 -5.36 27.97 49.53
N LEU A 486 -5.43 26.69 49.17
CA LEU A 486 -6.07 25.67 50.02
C LEU A 486 -5.34 25.47 51.34
N VAL A 487 -4.00 25.47 51.31
CA VAL A 487 -3.15 25.43 52.51
C VAL A 487 -3.34 26.69 53.36
N ALA A 488 -3.43 27.87 52.75
CA ALA A 488 -3.71 29.12 53.46
C ALA A 488 -5.10 29.11 54.13
N LEU A 489 -6.11 28.49 53.51
CA LEU A 489 -7.43 28.33 54.12
C LEU A 489 -7.41 27.32 55.27
N ALA A 490 -6.76 26.17 55.07
CA ALA A 490 -6.66 25.10 56.07
C ALA A 490 -5.88 25.55 57.32
N THR A 491 -4.83 26.34 57.15
CA THR A 491 -4.07 26.93 58.26
C THR A 491 -4.88 27.98 59.02
N LYS A 492 -5.76 28.73 58.34
CA LYS A 492 -6.62 29.74 58.96
C LYS A 492 -7.81 29.16 59.72
N THR A 493 -8.33 28.00 59.32
CA THR A 493 -9.45 27.33 59.99
C THR A 493 -9.01 26.39 61.12
N ALA A 494 -7.70 26.22 61.34
CA ALA A 494 -7.09 25.43 62.41
C ALA A 494 -7.63 23.99 62.56
N GLN A 495 -8.14 23.38 61.48
CA GLN A 495 -8.71 22.05 61.53
C GLN A 495 -7.61 20.95 61.54
N PRO A 496 -7.57 20.07 62.56
CA PRO A 496 -6.59 18.99 62.62
C PRO A 496 -6.83 17.97 61.49
N GLY A 497 -5.74 17.58 60.80
CA GLY A 497 -5.79 16.62 59.70
C GLY A 497 -6.03 17.23 58.31
N ALA A 498 -6.33 18.53 58.20
CA ALA A 498 -6.59 19.21 56.93
C ALA A 498 -5.43 19.08 55.93
N MET A 499 -4.18 19.21 56.40
CA MET A 499 -2.99 19.05 55.55
C MET A 499 -2.84 17.63 54.99
N ARG A 500 -3.20 16.60 55.78
CA ARG A 500 -3.19 15.20 55.33
C ARG A 500 -4.30 14.94 54.33
N ALA A 501 -5.48 15.50 54.54
CA ALA A 501 -6.60 15.40 53.62
C ALA A 501 -6.28 16.03 52.24
N ILE A 502 -5.66 17.22 52.24
CA ILE A 502 -5.16 17.85 51.01
C ILE A 502 -4.12 16.95 50.33
N GLY A 503 -3.15 16.41 51.09
CA GLY A 503 -2.12 15.51 50.55
C GLY A 503 -2.69 14.25 49.89
N TRP A 504 -3.69 13.62 50.51
CA TRP A 504 -4.41 12.48 49.91
C TRP A 504 -5.16 12.87 48.64
N GLY A 505 -5.83 14.03 48.63
CA GLY A 505 -6.49 14.55 47.44
C GLY A 505 -5.53 14.76 46.27
N VAL A 506 -4.37 15.36 46.54
CA VAL A 506 -3.30 15.56 45.54
C VAL A 506 -2.75 14.24 45.02
N GLY A 507 -2.42 13.30 45.92
CA GLY A 507 -1.88 11.99 45.54
C GLY A 507 -2.84 11.20 44.65
N LEU A 508 -4.13 11.17 45.01
CA LEU A 508 -5.17 10.54 44.20
C LEU A 508 -5.34 11.22 42.84
N ALA A 509 -5.25 12.54 42.79
CA ALA A 509 -5.37 13.30 41.54
C ALA A 509 -4.23 13.00 40.56
N VAL A 510 -2.98 12.95 41.04
CA VAL A 510 -1.82 12.61 40.20
C VAL A 510 -1.97 11.20 39.60
N VAL A 511 -2.36 10.21 40.43
CA VAL A 511 -2.62 8.85 39.94
C VAL A 511 -3.74 8.83 38.91
N ALA A 512 -4.84 9.53 39.17
CA ALA A 512 -5.96 9.64 38.23
C ALA A 512 -5.52 10.29 36.90
N SER A 513 -4.70 11.36 36.93
CA SER A 513 -4.18 12.00 35.72
C SER A 513 -3.24 11.09 34.92
N ILE A 514 -2.41 10.28 35.58
CA ILE A 514 -1.56 9.27 34.89
C ILE A 514 -2.44 8.19 34.23
N ILE A 515 -3.47 7.70 34.93
CA ILE A 515 -4.43 6.73 34.37
C ILE A 515 -5.13 7.33 33.16
N THR A 516 -5.55 8.60 33.22
CA THR A 516 -6.17 9.30 32.10
C THR A 516 -5.19 9.42 30.91
N ALA A 517 -3.93 9.78 31.15
CA ALA A 517 -2.91 9.86 30.11
C ALA A 517 -2.63 8.50 29.44
N VAL A 518 -2.50 7.43 30.23
CA VAL A 518 -2.30 6.06 29.72
C VAL A 518 -3.54 5.57 28.98
N GLY A 519 -4.74 5.78 29.54
CA GLY A 519 -6.01 5.42 28.91
C GLY A 519 -6.21 6.10 27.56
N LEU A 520 -5.91 7.40 27.47
CA LEU A 520 -5.90 8.14 26.21
C LEU A 520 -4.90 7.57 25.19
N ASN A 521 -3.69 7.23 25.63
CA ASN A 521 -2.68 6.63 24.76
C ASN A 521 -3.14 5.25 24.23
N LEU A 522 -3.69 4.41 25.10
CA LEU A 522 -4.21 3.09 24.73
C LEU A 522 -5.35 3.19 23.72
N ILE A 523 -6.33 4.08 23.95
CA ILE A 523 -7.43 4.32 23.03
C ILE A 523 -6.91 4.79 21.66
N VAL A 524 -6.01 5.77 21.64
CA VAL A 524 -5.45 6.33 20.40
C VAL A 524 -4.54 5.34 19.66
N SER A 525 -3.80 4.48 20.37
CA SER A 525 -2.95 3.44 19.78
C SER A 525 -3.71 2.25 19.20
N SER A 526 -4.94 2.01 19.67
CA SER A 526 -5.82 0.91 19.21
C SER A 526 -6.70 1.25 18.00
N ALA A 527 -6.75 2.52 17.59
CA ALA A 527 -7.59 2.98 16.49
C ALA A 527 -6.88 2.83 15.13
N GLN A 528 -7.58 2.31 14.11
CA GLN A 528 -7.11 2.33 12.72
C GLN A 528 -6.88 3.78 12.25
N ASN A 529 -5.90 4.03 11.36
CA ASN A 529 -5.41 5.38 11.00
C ASN A 529 -6.53 6.42 10.74
N LYS A 530 -7.62 6.04 10.08
CA LYS A 530 -8.75 6.93 9.77
C LYS A 530 -9.58 7.33 11.00
N THR A 531 -9.72 6.46 11.99
CA THR A 531 -10.44 6.74 13.25
C THR A 531 -9.61 7.63 14.19
N ARG A 532 -8.28 7.55 14.06
CA ARG A 532 -7.34 8.34 14.86
C ARG A 532 -7.39 9.84 14.53
N GLU A 533 -7.33 10.20 13.25
CA GLU A 533 -7.33 11.60 12.82
C GLU A 533 -8.66 12.31 13.18
N VAL A 534 -9.79 11.60 13.06
CA VAL A 534 -11.10 12.09 13.53
C VAL A 534 -11.10 12.32 15.03
N ALA A 535 -10.58 11.37 15.81
CA ALA A 535 -10.52 11.49 17.26
C ALA A 535 -9.62 12.66 17.69
N GLU A 536 -8.46 12.83 17.06
CA GLU A 536 -7.53 13.94 17.31
C GLU A 536 -8.21 15.30 17.02
N GLY A 537 -8.88 15.45 15.87
CA GLY A 537 -9.60 16.68 15.53
C GLY A 537 -10.76 17.02 16.49
N VAL A 538 -11.58 16.03 16.86
CA VAL A 538 -12.70 16.22 17.81
C VAL A 538 -12.19 16.65 19.19
N VAL A 539 -11.13 16.01 19.68
CA VAL A 539 -10.54 16.35 20.99
C VAL A 539 -9.99 17.77 20.99
N MET A 540 -9.32 18.20 19.91
CA MET A 540 -8.79 19.56 19.79
C MET A 540 -9.89 20.63 19.76
N LEU A 541 -11.01 20.37 19.06
CA LEU A 541 -12.16 21.29 19.05
C LEU A 541 -12.86 21.36 20.41
N ALA A 542 -13.04 20.23 21.08
CA ALA A 542 -13.58 20.18 22.42
C ALA A 542 -12.68 20.96 23.40
N ALA A 543 -11.36 20.75 23.34
CA ALA A 543 -10.39 21.48 24.13
C ALA A 543 -10.43 22.99 23.85
N SER A 544 -10.51 23.40 22.58
CA SER A 544 -10.68 24.82 22.20
C SER A 544 -11.89 25.47 22.87
N GLY A 545 -13.06 24.82 22.84
CA GLY A 545 -14.26 25.35 23.48
C GLY A 545 -14.11 25.51 25.01
N VAL A 546 -13.49 24.54 25.66
CA VAL A 546 -13.19 24.59 27.10
C VAL A 546 -12.20 25.71 27.42
N LEU A 547 -11.08 25.79 26.70
CA LEU A 547 -10.04 26.80 26.90
C LEU A 547 -10.58 28.22 26.70
N PHE A 548 -11.44 28.43 25.70
CA PHE A 548 -12.11 29.72 25.46
C PHE A 548 -12.99 30.13 26.64
N TYR A 549 -13.82 29.21 27.15
CA TYR A 549 -14.67 29.45 28.30
C TYR A 549 -13.86 29.79 29.57
N VAL A 550 -12.83 28.99 29.85
CA VAL A 550 -11.95 29.16 31.03
C VAL A 550 -11.16 30.47 30.93
N SER A 551 -10.64 30.80 29.75
CA SER A 551 -9.96 32.06 29.51
C SER A 551 -10.85 33.26 29.84
N TYR A 552 -12.08 33.28 29.29
CA TYR A 552 -13.04 34.35 29.56
C TYR A 552 -13.34 34.46 31.07
N TRP A 553 -13.53 33.33 31.74
CA TRP A 553 -13.76 33.28 33.18
C TRP A 553 -12.58 33.87 33.97
N LEU A 554 -11.34 33.52 33.63
CA LEU A 554 -10.14 34.06 34.31
C LEU A 554 -9.97 35.57 34.09
N ILE A 555 -10.20 36.05 32.87
CA ILE A 555 -10.06 37.46 32.52
C ILE A 555 -11.15 38.30 33.20
N SER A 556 -12.40 37.83 33.19
CA SER A 556 -13.54 38.51 33.83
C SER A 556 -13.43 38.60 35.36
N GLN A 557 -12.66 37.69 35.98
CA GLN A 557 -12.44 37.66 37.43
C GLN A 557 -11.17 38.40 37.90
N SER A 558 -10.44 39.07 36.99
CA SER A 558 -9.18 39.76 37.27
C SER A 558 -9.28 41.02 38.18
N GLU A 559 -10.48 41.42 38.61
CA GLU A 559 -10.68 42.44 39.64
C GLU A 559 -10.52 41.87 41.05
N SER A 560 -9.49 42.30 41.79
CA SER A 560 -9.21 41.73 43.12
C SER A 560 -10.30 41.92 44.20
N LYS A 561 -11.28 42.81 43.99
CA LYS A 561 -12.45 42.95 44.88
C LYS A 561 -13.42 41.78 44.74
N ARG A 562 -13.71 41.34 43.51
CA ARG A 562 -14.61 40.20 43.21
C ARG A 562 -14.02 38.89 43.69
N TRP A 563 -12.70 38.73 43.55
CA TRP A 563 -11.95 37.60 44.09
C TRP A 563 -12.01 37.54 45.63
N MET A 564 -11.77 38.66 46.31
CA MET A 564 -11.89 38.74 47.78
C MET A 564 -13.33 38.47 48.24
N ASP A 565 -14.34 38.91 47.49
CA ASP A 565 -15.75 38.65 47.80
C ASP A 565 -16.18 37.21 47.50
N PHE A 566 -15.61 36.56 46.48
CA PHE A 566 -15.75 35.13 46.22
C PHE A 566 -15.12 34.32 47.34
N LEU A 567 -13.87 34.63 47.72
CA LEU A 567 -13.17 33.98 48.83
C LEU A 567 -13.92 34.15 50.16
N LYS A 568 -14.44 35.36 50.45
CA LYS A 568 -15.28 35.61 51.63
C LYS A 568 -16.60 34.83 51.59
N ARG A 569 -17.26 34.73 50.43
CA ARG A 569 -18.51 33.96 50.24
C ARG A 569 -18.29 32.45 50.29
N GLN A 570 -17.14 31.96 49.82
CA GLN A 570 -16.75 30.55 49.90
C GLN A 570 -16.36 30.18 51.34
N ALA A 571 -15.64 31.06 52.04
CA ALA A 571 -15.31 30.91 53.45
C ALA A 571 -16.56 31.00 54.36
N ALA A 572 -17.52 31.87 54.01
CA ALA A 572 -18.80 31.97 54.72
C ALA A 572 -19.69 30.74 54.48
N ARG A 573 -19.77 30.23 53.24
CA ARG A 573 -20.49 28.98 52.92
C ARG A 573 -19.79 27.72 53.45
N GLY A 574 -18.46 27.77 53.58
CA GLY A 574 -17.65 26.71 54.20
C GLY A 574 -17.86 26.55 55.70
N SER A 575 -18.61 27.47 56.34
CA SER A 575 -19.02 27.33 57.74
C SER A 575 -20.21 26.37 57.93
N GLU A 576 -20.89 25.94 56.86
CA GLU A 576 -22.06 25.03 56.94
C GLU A 576 -21.86 23.66 56.23
N ILE A 577 -20.77 23.43 55.50
CA ILE A 577 -20.48 22.13 54.80
C ILE A 577 -19.04 21.63 55.12
N GLY A 578 -18.58 21.85 56.34
CA GLY A 578 -17.16 21.67 56.74
C GLY A 578 -16.77 20.23 57.10
N GLY A 579 -16.06 19.54 56.21
CA GLY A 579 -15.39 18.26 56.52
C GLY A 579 -14.03 18.12 55.82
N LEU A 580 -13.14 17.30 56.39
CA LEU A 580 -11.83 16.94 55.80
C LEU A 580 -11.98 16.39 54.36
N GLY A 581 -13.09 15.70 54.08
CA GLY A 581 -13.42 15.19 52.74
C GLY A 581 -13.60 16.30 51.71
N THR A 582 -14.16 17.46 52.08
CA THR A 582 -14.34 18.59 51.16
C THR A 582 -12.99 19.20 50.77
N LEU A 583 -12.05 19.29 51.71
CA LEU A 583 -10.68 19.76 51.44
C LEU A 583 -9.90 18.79 50.54
N ALA A 584 -10.01 17.49 50.80
CA ALA A 584 -9.42 16.45 49.96
C ALA A 584 -10.02 16.47 48.55
N LEU A 585 -11.34 16.55 48.43
CA LEU A 585 -12.04 16.60 47.13
C LEU A 585 -11.70 17.88 46.36
N THR A 586 -11.61 19.03 47.04
CA THR A 586 -11.25 20.30 46.39
C THR A 586 -9.81 20.26 45.88
N ALA A 587 -8.87 19.74 46.67
CA ALA A 587 -7.48 19.55 46.24
C ALA A 587 -7.40 18.54 45.09
N PHE A 588 -8.17 17.44 45.15
CA PHE A 588 -8.25 16.44 44.10
C PHE A 588 -8.74 17.05 42.79
N LEU A 589 -9.90 17.71 42.79
CA LEU A 589 -10.50 18.28 41.58
C LEU A 589 -9.61 19.37 40.96
N ALA A 590 -8.97 20.19 41.81
CA ALA A 590 -8.02 21.20 41.36
C ALA A 590 -6.83 20.55 40.63
N VAL A 591 -6.13 19.60 41.27
CA VAL A 591 -4.93 18.98 40.66
C VAL A 591 -5.28 18.07 39.49
N TYR A 592 -6.38 17.33 39.58
CA TYR A 592 -6.80 16.41 38.51
C TYR A 592 -7.14 17.16 37.23
N ARG A 593 -7.81 18.32 37.35
CA ARG A 593 -8.13 19.17 36.22
C ARG A 593 -6.86 19.61 35.48
N GLU A 594 -5.92 20.25 36.17
CA GLU A 594 -4.67 20.72 35.55
C GLU A 594 -3.82 19.54 35.03
N GLY A 595 -3.85 18.39 35.73
CA GLY A 595 -3.15 17.18 35.31
C GLY A 595 -3.76 16.51 34.06
N ALA A 596 -5.09 16.53 33.92
CA ALA A 596 -5.79 16.03 32.72
C ALA A 596 -5.56 16.96 31.52
N GLU A 597 -5.59 18.28 31.74
CA GLU A 597 -5.24 19.28 30.73
C GLU A 597 -3.77 19.08 30.28
N THR A 598 -2.82 18.93 31.21
CA THR A 598 -1.41 18.62 30.91
C THR A 598 -1.27 17.36 30.03
N ALA A 599 -1.97 16.28 30.36
CA ALA A 599 -1.91 15.02 29.62
C ALA A 599 -2.36 15.19 28.16
N LEU A 600 -3.47 15.89 27.93
CA LEU A 600 -3.99 16.17 26.59
C LEU A 600 -3.03 17.03 25.77
N MET A 601 -2.45 18.07 26.36
CA MET A 601 -1.47 18.92 25.67
C MET A 601 -0.17 18.19 25.31
N TYR A 602 0.35 17.36 26.22
CA TYR A 602 1.54 16.54 25.92
C TYR A 602 1.27 15.51 24.82
N GLN A 603 0.07 14.93 24.78
CA GLN A 603 -0.33 14.01 23.72
C GLN A 603 -0.33 14.70 22.34
N ALA A 604 -0.87 15.91 22.24
CA ALA A 604 -0.83 16.71 21.02
C ALA A 604 0.62 17.06 20.61
N LEU A 605 1.47 17.40 21.58
CA LEU A 605 2.87 17.76 21.32
C LEU A 605 3.71 16.54 20.86
N ILE A 606 3.48 15.36 21.44
CA ILE A 606 4.10 14.10 21.02
C ILE A 606 3.69 13.74 19.59
N GLY A 607 2.41 13.92 19.25
CA GLY A 607 1.89 13.73 17.90
C GLY A 607 2.58 14.62 16.86
N GLY A 608 2.76 15.90 17.16
CA GLY A 608 3.37 16.86 16.22
C GLY A 608 4.90 16.75 16.11
N HIS A 609 5.61 16.73 17.23
CA HIS A 609 7.06 16.93 17.27
C HIS A 609 7.83 15.79 17.95
N GLY A 610 7.16 14.89 18.66
CA GLY A 610 7.78 13.82 19.48
C GLY A 610 7.99 12.48 18.77
N ARG A 611 7.83 12.41 17.44
CA ARG A 611 8.01 11.15 16.67
C ARG A 611 9.46 10.89 16.26
N SER A 612 10.30 11.93 16.25
CA SER A 612 11.74 11.84 16.01
C SER A 612 12.51 11.63 17.32
N ARG A 613 13.70 11.02 17.24
CA ARG A 613 14.59 10.86 18.41
C ARG A 613 14.94 12.20 19.06
N GLU A 614 15.21 13.22 18.25
CA GLU A 614 15.49 14.58 18.71
C GLU A 614 14.29 15.23 19.40
N GLY A 615 13.08 15.01 18.89
CA GLY A 615 11.84 15.47 19.47
C GLY A 615 11.55 14.85 20.83
N VAL A 616 11.75 13.52 20.96
CA VAL A 616 11.62 12.82 22.26
C VAL A 616 12.61 13.37 23.28
N ILE A 617 13.85 13.63 22.87
CA ILE A 617 14.86 14.24 23.74
C ILE A 617 14.43 15.67 24.13
N GLY A 618 13.96 16.47 23.17
CA GLY A 618 13.45 17.82 23.42
C GLY A 618 12.30 17.83 24.45
N LEU A 619 11.34 16.91 24.30
CA LEU A 619 10.24 16.73 25.25
C LEU A 619 10.73 16.40 26.66
N ALA A 620 11.60 15.40 26.79
CA ALA A 620 12.13 14.94 28.08
C ALA A 620 12.94 16.04 28.78
N VAL A 621 13.78 16.76 28.03
CA VAL A 621 14.58 17.88 28.55
C VAL A 621 13.67 19.04 28.97
N GLY A 622 12.67 19.40 28.16
CA GLY A 622 11.71 20.47 28.48
C GLY A 622 10.93 20.18 29.77
N LEU A 623 10.47 18.93 29.95
CA LEU A 623 9.77 18.48 31.14
C LEU A 623 10.67 18.54 32.37
N GLY A 624 11.89 18.00 32.26
CA GLY A 624 12.87 18.01 33.35
C GLY A 624 13.23 19.41 33.82
N VAL A 625 13.53 20.32 32.88
CA VAL A 625 13.84 21.73 33.19
C VAL A 625 12.64 22.42 33.82
N GLY A 626 11.43 22.19 33.30
CA GLY A 626 10.21 22.78 33.84
C GLY A 626 9.91 22.34 35.28
N LEU A 627 10.07 21.06 35.61
CA LEU A 627 9.89 20.56 36.97
C LEU A 627 10.87 21.19 37.97
N VAL A 628 12.13 21.40 37.58
CA VAL A 628 13.13 22.10 38.40
C VAL A 628 12.69 23.56 38.65
N LEU A 629 12.26 24.27 37.61
CA LEU A 629 11.77 25.64 37.75
C LEU A 629 10.52 25.74 38.63
N LEU A 630 9.59 24.80 38.52
CA LEU A 630 8.41 24.74 39.39
C LEU A 630 8.78 24.51 40.86
N ALA A 631 9.75 23.65 41.15
CA ALA A 631 10.24 23.44 42.51
C ALA A 631 10.83 24.73 43.09
N VAL A 632 11.59 25.49 42.30
CA VAL A 632 12.12 26.81 42.67
C VAL A 632 10.97 27.79 42.94
N ILE A 633 9.97 27.86 42.07
CA ILE A 633 8.79 28.74 42.24
C ILE A 633 8.02 28.38 43.52
N ALA A 634 7.73 27.10 43.75
CA ALA A 634 7.04 26.62 44.94
C ALA A 634 7.82 26.96 46.22
N TYR A 635 9.15 26.80 46.19
CA TYR A 635 10.02 27.20 47.31
C TYR A 635 9.96 28.71 47.57
N ILE A 636 10.05 29.54 46.52
CA ILE A 636 9.96 31.00 46.65
C ILE A 636 8.60 31.41 47.22
N ILE A 637 7.49 30.84 46.74
CA ILE A 637 6.14 31.14 47.26
C ILE A 637 6.01 30.73 48.73
N ARG A 638 6.60 29.59 49.13
CA ARG A 638 6.61 29.16 50.53
C ARG A 638 7.48 30.06 51.41
N ALA A 639 8.66 30.45 50.93
CA ALA A 639 9.65 31.22 51.68
C ALA A 639 9.31 32.72 51.77
N SER A 640 8.57 33.25 50.78
CA SER A 640 8.34 34.68 50.63
C SER A 640 6.87 35.01 50.92
N SER A 641 6.60 35.90 51.87
CA SER A 641 5.27 36.49 52.10
C SER A 641 4.85 37.48 50.97
N VAL A 642 5.37 37.27 49.76
CA VAL A 642 5.21 38.14 48.60
C VAL A 642 3.76 38.10 48.15
N ARG A 643 3.13 39.28 48.12
CA ARG A 643 1.80 39.45 47.56
C ARG A 643 1.90 39.24 46.04
N LEU A 644 1.59 38.03 45.59
CA LEU A 644 1.51 37.73 44.17
C LEU A 644 0.55 38.72 43.50
N PRO A 645 0.93 39.37 42.38
CA PRO A 645 0.04 40.21 41.62
C PRO A 645 -0.97 39.33 40.87
N LEU A 646 -1.91 38.73 41.62
CA LEU A 646 -2.94 37.80 41.14
C LEU A 646 -3.70 38.37 39.95
N ARG A 647 -3.90 39.69 39.92
CA ARG A 647 -4.53 40.38 38.79
C ARG A 647 -3.75 40.22 37.48
N SER A 648 -2.44 40.38 37.53
CA SER A 648 -1.57 40.25 36.36
C SER A 648 -1.42 38.79 35.94
N PHE A 649 -1.37 37.88 36.92
CA PHE A 649 -1.31 36.44 36.67
C PHE A 649 -2.57 35.94 35.95
N PHE A 650 -3.78 36.24 36.45
CA PHE A 650 -5.01 35.79 35.81
C PHE A 650 -5.24 36.40 34.43
N LYS A 651 -4.82 37.66 34.21
CA LYS A 651 -4.85 38.27 32.88
C LYS A 651 -3.88 37.59 31.92
N PHE A 652 -2.66 37.35 32.36
CA PHE A 652 -1.63 36.71 31.53
C PHE A 652 -2.00 35.26 31.19
N SER A 653 -2.36 34.44 32.19
CA SER A 653 -2.81 33.06 31.97
C SER A 653 -4.07 33.02 31.11
N GLY A 654 -5.06 33.90 31.36
CA GLY A 654 -6.25 34.01 30.53
C GLY A 654 -5.96 34.33 29.06
N VAL A 655 -5.05 35.28 28.77
CA VAL A 655 -4.65 35.61 27.39
C VAL A 655 -3.91 34.45 26.71
N VAL A 656 -3.05 33.75 27.45
CA VAL A 656 -2.34 32.56 26.93
C VAL A 656 -3.33 31.43 26.60
N LEU A 657 -4.26 31.14 27.51
CA LEU A 657 -5.33 30.16 27.33
C LEU A 657 -6.19 30.47 26.10
N PHE A 658 -6.50 31.75 25.91
CA PHE A 658 -7.23 32.21 24.73
C PHE A 658 -6.44 31.97 23.45
N ALA A 659 -5.15 32.31 23.44
CA ALA A 659 -4.28 32.06 22.28
C ALA A 659 -4.23 30.56 21.94
N MET A 660 -4.11 29.69 22.94
CA MET A 660 -4.13 28.23 22.73
C MET A 660 -5.49 27.73 22.21
N ALA A 661 -6.60 28.28 22.69
CA ALA A 661 -7.93 27.95 22.16
C ALA A 661 -8.01 28.26 20.66
N VAL A 662 -7.49 29.41 20.23
CA VAL A 662 -7.42 29.79 18.81
C VAL A 662 -6.52 28.83 18.01
N VAL A 663 -5.36 28.45 18.54
CA VAL A 663 -4.47 27.48 17.89
C VAL A 663 -5.16 26.11 17.73
N PHE A 664 -5.81 25.62 18.79
CA PHE A 664 -6.48 24.31 18.80
C PHE A 664 -7.73 24.27 17.92
N ALA A 665 -8.47 25.38 17.84
CA ALA A 665 -9.59 25.51 16.92
C ALA A 665 -9.15 25.30 15.47
N GLY A 666 -8.07 25.97 15.06
CA GLY A 666 -7.56 25.87 13.70
C GLY A 666 -7.00 24.48 13.38
N ASN A 667 -6.17 23.92 14.27
CA ASN A 667 -5.63 22.57 14.09
C ASN A 667 -6.72 21.49 14.16
N GLY A 668 -7.72 21.62 15.03
CA GLY A 668 -8.81 20.67 15.13
C GLY A 668 -9.66 20.60 13.86
N ILE A 669 -9.94 21.74 13.21
CA ILE A 669 -10.59 21.76 11.89
C ILE A 669 -9.70 21.12 10.82
N PHE A 670 -8.40 21.40 10.84
CA PHE A 670 -7.44 20.83 9.89
C PHE A 670 -7.33 19.31 9.99
N GLU A 671 -7.30 18.74 11.20
CA GLU A 671 -7.27 17.27 11.38
C GLU A 671 -8.58 16.61 10.91
N LEU A 672 -9.74 17.26 11.11
CA LEU A 672 -11.01 16.76 10.56
C LEU A 672 -11.09 16.85 9.04
N GLN A 673 -10.37 17.80 8.43
CA GLN A 673 -10.23 17.90 6.97
C GLN A 673 -9.33 16.78 6.43
N ASN A 674 -8.19 16.50 7.07
CA ASN A 674 -7.30 15.38 6.71
C ASN A 674 -8.00 14.02 6.84
N ALA A 675 -8.85 13.86 7.86
CA ALA A 675 -9.66 12.66 8.05
C ALA A 675 -10.81 12.52 7.01
N GLY A 676 -11.04 13.52 6.17
CA GLY A 676 -12.09 13.56 5.16
C GLY A 676 -13.51 13.81 5.71
N ILE A 677 -13.64 14.31 6.95
CA ILE A 677 -14.94 14.60 7.59
C ILE A 677 -15.46 15.98 7.16
N LEU A 678 -14.58 16.98 7.10
CA LEU A 678 -14.92 18.34 6.70
C LEU A 678 -14.37 18.63 5.30
N LYS A 679 -15.16 19.34 4.49
CA LYS A 679 -14.70 19.85 3.20
C LYS A 679 -13.75 21.03 3.44
N THR A 680 -12.76 21.17 2.58
CA THR A 680 -11.79 22.26 2.60
C THR A 680 -12.16 23.29 1.54
N THR A 681 -12.15 24.57 1.92
CA THR A 681 -12.27 25.70 0.98
C THR A 681 -11.05 26.57 1.18
N GLU A 682 -10.11 26.49 0.27
CA GLU A 682 -8.82 27.17 0.39
C GLU A 682 -8.94 28.68 0.13
N LEU A 683 -8.10 29.46 0.80
CA LEU A 683 -7.99 30.91 0.66
C LEU A 683 -6.67 31.25 -0.04
N GLU A 684 -6.73 31.39 -1.36
CA GLU A 684 -5.57 31.61 -2.23
C GLU A 684 -4.73 32.85 -1.87
N TRP A 685 -5.33 33.87 -1.24
CA TRP A 685 -4.65 35.12 -0.88
C TRP A 685 -3.94 35.08 0.49
N PHE A 686 -4.17 34.05 1.31
CA PHE A 686 -3.72 34.00 2.70
C PHE A 686 -2.27 33.46 2.87
N GLY A 687 -1.64 32.97 1.79
CA GLY A 687 -0.30 32.39 1.83
C GLY A 687 -0.25 30.96 2.42
N PRO A 688 0.93 30.42 2.77
CA PRO A 688 1.09 29.02 3.22
C PRO A 688 0.48 28.72 4.60
N GLY A 689 -0.09 29.73 5.28
CA GLY A 689 -0.54 29.62 6.66
C GLY A 689 0.62 29.58 7.66
N LEU A 690 0.28 29.46 8.94
CA LEU A 690 1.22 29.27 10.05
C LEU A 690 0.68 28.12 10.92
N PRO A 691 0.98 26.86 10.59
CA PRO A 691 0.44 25.69 11.29
C PRO A 691 0.77 25.67 12.79
N ALA A 692 1.92 26.22 13.17
CA ALA A 692 2.31 26.40 14.58
C ALA A 692 1.33 27.29 15.38
N LEU A 693 0.64 28.20 14.71
CA LEU A 693 -0.41 29.05 15.29
C LEU A 693 -1.82 28.53 14.97
N GLY A 694 -1.93 27.34 14.38
CA GLY A 694 -3.18 26.78 13.87
C GLY A 694 -3.79 27.58 12.72
N LEU A 695 -3.05 28.49 12.10
CA LEU A 695 -3.54 29.30 10.98
C LEU A 695 -3.36 28.48 9.71
N HIS A 696 -4.45 27.89 9.23
CA HIS A 696 -4.46 27.14 7.98
C HIS A 696 -5.09 27.98 6.88
N PRO A 697 -4.62 27.92 5.63
CA PRO A 697 -5.14 28.74 4.52
C PRO A 697 -6.49 28.21 4.01
N ASN A 698 -7.44 27.98 4.91
CA ASN A 698 -8.79 27.54 4.57
C ASN A 698 -9.87 28.30 5.36
N VAL A 699 -11.01 28.52 4.71
CA VAL A 699 -12.12 29.32 5.22
C VAL A 699 -12.65 28.74 6.52
N GLN A 700 -12.76 27.41 6.63
CA GLN A 700 -13.36 26.74 7.78
C GLN A 700 -12.53 26.98 9.06
N ALA A 701 -11.22 26.75 9.02
CA ALA A 701 -10.32 26.94 10.15
C ALA A 701 -10.27 28.42 10.56
N LEU A 702 -10.09 29.32 9.59
CA LEU A 702 -10.03 30.76 9.85
C LEU A 702 -11.37 31.33 10.32
N SER A 703 -12.49 30.76 9.87
CA SER A 703 -13.83 31.18 10.34
C SER A 703 -14.04 30.81 11.80
N VAL A 704 -13.66 29.60 12.22
CA VAL A 704 -13.79 29.17 13.63
C VAL A 704 -12.87 30.02 14.52
N GLN A 705 -11.64 30.27 14.10
CA GLN A 705 -10.71 31.16 14.81
C GLN A 705 -11.21 32.61 14.86
N GLY A 706 -11.75 33.11 13.75
CA GLY A 706 -12.36 34.43 13.64
C GLY A 706 -13.56 34.59 14.58
N LEU A 707 -14.41 33.57 14.70
CA LEU A 707 -15.52 33.54 15.67
C LEU A 707 -15.03 33.66 17.12
N LEU A 708 -13.95 32.96 17.48
CA LEU A 708 -13.34 33.07 18.81
C LEU A 708 -12.78 34.48 19.07
N LEU A 709 -12.11 35.08 18.08
CA LEU A 709 -11.59 36.45 18.17
C LEU A 709 -12.71 37.49 18.30
N LEU A 710 -13.79 37.35 17.54
CA LEU A 710 -14.97 38.22 17.64
C LEU A 710 -15.65 38.06 19.01
N GLY A 711 -15.77 36.84 19.50
CA GLY A 711 -16.29 36.56 20.85
C GLY A 711 -15.44 37.24 21.94
N ALA A 712 -14.12 37.19 21.82
CA ALA A 712 -13.20 37.87 22.74
C ALA A 712 -13.29 39.40 22.66
N ALA A 713 -13.39 39.96 21.44
CA ALA A 713 -13.56 41.40 21.25
C ALA A 713 -14.90 41.89 21.85
N PHE A 714 -15.98 41.14 21.65
CA PHE A 714 -17.28 41.44 22.24
C PHE A 714 -17.23 41.36 23.77
N ALA A 715 -16.61 40.31 24.33
CA ALA A 715 -16.38 40.17 25.76
C ALA A 715 -15.58 41.35 26.35
N LEU A 716 -14.54 41.81 25.64
CA LEU A 716 -13.73 42.95 26.06
C LEU A 716 -14.55 44.26 26.05
N VAL A 717 -15.36 44.47 25.02
CA VAL A 717 -16.27 45.64 24.93
C VAL A 717 -17.24 45.64 26.11
N LEU A 718 -17.91 44.51 26.40
CA LEU A 718 -18.83 44.39 27.54
C LEU A 718 -18.16 44.68 28.91
N VAL A 719 -16.90 44.28 29.06
CA VAL A 719 -16.12 44.57 30.27
C VAL A 719 -15.76 46.05 30.37
N LEU A 720 -15.46 46.71 29.25
CA LEU A 720 -15.07 48.13 29.20
C LEU A 720 -16.27 49.09 29.27
N THR A 721 -17.43 48.72 28.72
CA THR A 721 -18.65 49.55 28.75
C THR A 721 -19.39 49.47 30.09
N GLY A 722 -18.97 48.59 31.00
CA GLY A 722 -19.55 48.47 32.34
C GLY A 722 -20.97 47.89 32.36
N GLU A 723 -21.47 47.34 31.24
CA GLU A 723 -22.85 46.85 31.11
C GLU A 723 -23.11 45.51 31.79
N VAL A 724 -22.09 44.84 32.35
CA VAL A 724 -22.32 43.75 33.30
C VAL A 724 -22.72 44.32 34.66
N SER A 725 -23.88 44.99 34.67
CA SER A 725 -24.66 45.24 35.87
C SER A 725 -25.60 44.05 36.07
N SER A 726 -25.21 43.16 36.98
CA SER A 726 -26.17 42.28 37.65
C SER A 726 -25.96 42.34 39.16
N THR A 727 -25.95 43.57 39.68
CA THR A 727 -26.62 43.79 40.96
C THR A 727 -28.13 43.78 40.67
N PRO A 728 -28.92 42.84 41.20
CA PRO A 728 -30.35 43.07 41.27
C PRO A 728 -30.54 44.34 42.10
N LYS A 729 -31.20 45.35 41.52
CA LYS A 729 -31.65 46.53 42.28
C LYS A 729 -32.42 46.01 43.51
N PRO A 730 -32.14 46.50 44.72
CA PRO A 730 -33.02 46.21 45.84
C PRO A 730 -34.39 46.77 45.49
N THR A 731 -35.38 45.89 45.38
CA THR A 731 -36.78 46.25 45.22
C THR A 731 -37.13 47.15 46.39
N ARG A 732 -37.30 48.44 46.12
CA ARG A 732 -37.77 49.42 47.09
C ARG A 732 -39.15 48.93 47.54
N GLN A 733 -39.27 48.49 48.79
CA GLN A 733 -40.56 48.30 49.43
C GLN A 733 -41.35 49.60 49.26
N ALA A 734 -42.43 49.54 48.50
CA ALA A 734 -43.46 50.54 48.57
C ALA A 734 -44.09 50.44 49.96
N ALA A 735 -43.84 51.46 50.78
CA ALA A 735 -44.67 51.74 51.91
C ALA A 735 -46.06 52.12 51.40
N SER A 736 -47.06 51.28 51.67
CA SER A 736 -48.43 51.73 51.88
C SER A 736 -49.07 50.82 52.93
N ARG A 737 -49.82 51.49 53.81
CA ARG A 737 -50.57 50.99 54.95
C ARG A 737 -51.43 49.77 54.67
#